data_AF-U1GHV9-F1
#
_entry.id   AF-U1GHV9-F1
#
_cell.length_a   1.000
_cell.length_b   1.000
_cell.length_c   1.000
_cell.angle_alpha   90.00
_cell.angle_beta   90.00
_cell.angle_gamma   90.00
#
_symmetry.space_group_name_H-M   'P 1'
#
loop_
_entity.id
_entity.type
_entity.pdbx_description
1 polymer ?
#
loop_
_entity_poly.entity_id
_entity_poly.type
_entity_poly.pdbx_seq_one_letter_code
_entity_poly.pdbx_strand_id
1 'polypeptide(L)'
;MFILQALPLLAGCAWSFPTEQIPLPVSSLQQPLTPQRHRDRPALRKLQGKFLHITDVHPDFFYKAYSSIDSACHSDTGTAGILGAEMSDCDSPITLVNATFQWVKDNLKDEIDFVIWTGDSARHDNDEDIPRTEKEIVDLNRMVVHKFVEVFGKDDNLDDPDPTNDFVVPIVPTFGNNDILPHNIFEPGPNRWTRDYADIWRKFIPEAQRHSFARGGWFFTEVIPGKLAIFSLNTMYFFDSNTAVDGCDSKSEPGYEHMEWLRVQLQFLRERGMKAIMTGHVPPARTFSKQSWDETCWQKYSLWMRQYRDVVVSGIFGHMNIDHFMFQDAFGLKYNRRGQLQDLEARERNATDPMLSIQSKAEYLTDLREGWTSIPTPPSGMSCSELAIETDDEHVLKDTRRKKSQQDKEKKFLKDIGGKWAERFSLSLVSPSVVPNYFPTLRVVEYNITGMENEHPAMGRSQPAAVEIDVELPNNQEFAPLSAASVHDVMEQPIQEAKHKKENKKKKHHPKPPFEMPEPPSSTAAPGPAYSPQPFTLISYTQYFANLTFLNDDFKTSGRTLEEYIGTSPSANKRSGNRVPHPQKFTFETEYNTKTDKRYRLADLTVRSYLDLARRISWNIRTDTPEHRVLDILPDGRVVDARGREAGAEIGDETDNDDDDLLSTRKRKKKHHKKKGKKGGKDRDRDALWHTFVKRAFVMTKTDEDMEDFDPYTYQGDTPRPLPPTPSTPILSNPTLLSALASTHPSHAQSLQPLITALDTNLTLATRLLSLQTHLTTLRDQTQQLLLQHTTLSTQWRRKQAKMDVALQPWSPKAMYARLLSGIAEQEAIIRAVEESFLEDGGGGHHGGAAMAGEREVGDWIRRIREGTAVLERRRESRARWDEGRVGGWR
;
A
#
# COMPACT_ATOMS: atom_id res chain seq x y z
N MET A 1 -55.83 23.96 -41.05
CA MET A 1 -54.88 24.19 -42.16
C MET A 1 -53.65 23.33 -41.88
N PHE A 2 -53.32 22.26 -42.58
CA PHE A 2 -53.91 21.50 -43.72
C PHE A 2 -53.55 20.02 -43.39
N ILE A 3 -54.42 18.99 -43.30
CA ILE A 3 -55.33 18.36 -44.29
C ILE A 3 -54.64 18.22 -45.66
N LEU A 4 -54.49 17.06 -46.32
CA LEU A 4 -55.03 15.69 -46.21
C LEU A 4 -53.89 14.72 -45.74
N GLN A 5 -53.96 13.39 -45.51
CA GLN A 5 -54.96 12.30 -45.38
C GLN A 5 -54.25 11.09 -44.68
N ALA A 6 -54.79 9.89 -44.38
CA ALA A 6 -56.10 9.22 -44.50
C ALA A 6 -56.26 8.16 -43.36
N LEU A 7 -57.35 7.39 -43.39
CA LEU A 7 -57.84 6.34 -42.46
C LEU A 7 -58.85 5.44 -43.25
N PRO A 8 -59.52 4.39 -42.71
CA PRO A 8 -59.26 3.48 -41.57
C PRO A 8 -59.47 1.97 -41.93
N LEU A 9 -59.48 1.07 -40.93
CA LEU A 9 -60.44 -0.04 -40.63
C LEU A 9 -59.84 -0.88 -39.47
N LEU A 10 -60.40 -1.00 -38.25
CA LEU A 10 -61.66 -1.63 -37.79
C LEU A 10 -61.72 -3.15 -38.03
N ALA A 11 -62.03 -4.03 -37.06
CA ALA A 11 -62.40 -3.90 -35.63
C ALA A 11 -61.75 -5.04 -34.79
N GLY A 12 -61.80 -5.09 -33.44
CA GLY A 12 -62.88 -5.70 -32.62
C GLY A 12 -62.91 -7.24 -32.72
N CYS A 13 -62.89 -8.08 -31.67
CA CYS A 13 -62.97 -7.97 -30.20
C CYS A 13 -62.04 -9.06 -29.58
N ALA A 14 -61.33 -8.89 -28.46
CA ALA A 14 -61.74 -8.71 -27.06
C ALA A 14 -62.51 -9.92 -26.44
N TRP A 15 -61.86 -10.68 -25.54
CA TRP A 15 -62.30 -11.11 -24.17
C TRP A 15 -61.47 -12.28 -23.57
N SER A 16 -61.55 -12.42 -22.24
CA SER A 16 -61.22 -13.60 -21.39
C SER A 16 -59.83 -14.28 -21.43
N PHE A 17 -59.13 -14.21 -20.29
CA PHE A 17 -58.26 -15.31 -19.81
C PHE A 17 -59.12 -16.54 -19.46
N PRO A 18 -58.55 -17.76 -19.48
CA PRO A 18 -58.27 -18.38 -18.18
C PRO A 18 -56.87 -18.98 -17.98
N THR A 19 -56.58 -19.05 -16.70
CA THR A 19 -55.63 -19.80 -15.87
C THR A 19 -55.29 -21.27 -16.20
N GLU A 20 -54.25 -21.71 -15.46
CA GLU A 20 -53.82 -23.08 -15.12
C GLU A 20 -52.82 -23.82 -16.04
N GLN A 21 -52.15 -24.79 -15.42
CA GLN A 21 -50.80 -25.28 -15.77
C GLN A 21 -50.80 -26.82 -15.93
N ILE A 22 -49.64 -27.46 -15.63
CA ILE A 22 -49.41 -28.91 -15.42
C ILE A 22 -49.14 -29.66 -16.77
N PRO A 23 -48.15 -30.58 -16.84
CA PRO A 23 -47.13 -30.48 -17.90
C PRO A 23 -46.92 -31.80 -18.70
N LEU A 24 -45.64 -32.20 -18.91
CA LEU A 24 -45.10 -33.44 -19.50
C LEU A 24 -44.88 -33.41 -21.04
N PRO A 25 -43.99 -34.24 -21.61
CA PRO A 25 -42.76 -34.84 -21.04
C PRO A 25 -41.50 -34.62 -21.92
N VAL A 26 -40.33 -35.02 -21.41
CA VAL A 26 -39.08 -35.11 -22.19
C VAL A 26 -39.06 -36.43 -22.97
N SER A 27 -38.83 -36.38 -24.30
CA SER A 27 -38.04 -37.41 -25.02
C SER A 27 -37.65 -37.01 -26.45
N SER A 28 -36.33 -36.93 -26.64
CA SER A 28 -35.56 -37.10 -27.89
C SER A 28 -36.28 -37.45 -29.21
N LEU A 29 -36.09 -36.59 -30.22
CA LEU A 29 -35.77 -37.03 -31.59
C LEU A 29 -34.58 -36.19 -32.10
N GLN A 30 -33.47 -36.85 -32.42
CA GLN A 30 -32.29 -36.17 -32.99
C GLN A 30 -32.49 -35.93 -34.49
N GLN A 31 -32.23 -34.70 -34.95
CA GLN A 31 -31.83 -34.44 -36.33
C GLN A 31 -30.35 -34.04 -36.33
N PRO A 32 -29.52 -34.60 -37.23
CA PRO A 32 -28.10 -34.28 -37.28
C PRO A 32 -27.89 -32.93 -37.97
N LEU A 33 -27.81 -31.85 -37.17
CA LEU A 33 -27.24 -30.60 -37.66
C LEU A 33 -25.78 -30.86 -38.05
N THR A 34 -25.46 -30.57 -39.31
CA THR A 34 -24.08 -30.60 -39.84
C THR A 34 -23.14 -29.81 -38.92
N PRO A 35 -21.91 -30.28 -38.70
CA PRO A 35 -20.95 -29.54 -37.87
C PRO A 35 -20.68 -28.17 -38.50
N GLN A 36 -21.29 -27.13 -37.93
CA GLN A 36 -20.82 -25.78 -38.18
C GLN A 36 -19.36 -25.75 -37.76
N ARG A 37 -18.50 -25.31 -38.69
CA ARG A 37 -17.10 -25.06 -38.43
C ARG A 37 -17.04 -24.10 -37.25
N HIS A 38 -16.62 -24.59 -36.08
CA HIS A 38 -16.36 -23.71 -34.95
C HIS A 38 -15.39 -22.64 -35.45
N ARG A 39 -15.78 -21.36 -35.34
CA ARG A 39 -14.78 -20.30 -35.29
C ARG A 39 -13.97 -20.61 -34.04
N ASP A 40 -12.69 -20.92 -34.22
CA ASP A 40 -11.80 -21.22 -33.11
C ASP A 40 -11.88 -20.06 -32.11
N ARG A 41 -12.31 -20.37 -30.87
CA ARG A 41 -12.14 -19.39 -29.79
C ARG A 41 -10.63 -19.17 -29.65
N PRO A 42 -10.14 -17.91 -29.58
CA PRO A 42 -8.73 -17.67 -29.32
C PRO A 42 -8.33 -18.43 -28.05
N ALA A 43 -7.23 -19.19 -28.15
CA ALA A 43 -6.79 -20.03 -27.05
C ALA A 43 -6.49 -19.17 -25.83
N LEU A 44 -7.03 -19.55 -24.67
CA LEU A 44 -6.79 -18.84 -23.42
C LEU A 44 -5.29 -18.86 -23.10
N ARG A 45 -4.73 -17.70 -22.77
CA ARG A 45 -3.34 -17.56 -22.33
C ARG A 45 -3.13 -18.42 -21.08
N LYS A 46 -2.18 -19.36 -21.14
CA LYS A 46 -1.80 -20.18 -19.97
C LYS A 46 -1.05 -19.31 -18.95
N LEU A 47 -1.23 -19.61 -17.66
CA LEU A 47 -0.39 -19.03 -16.61
C LEU A 47 1.10 -19.32 -16.86
N GLN A 48 1.93 -18.31 -16.64
CA GLN A 48 3.40 -18.35 -16.69
C GLN A 48 4.03 -18.50 -15.31
N GLY A 49 3.28 -18.22 -14.24
CA GLY A 49 3.79 -18.21 -12.87
C GLY A 49 4.63 -16.97 -12.56
N LYS A 50 4.36 -15.85 -13.24
CA LYS A 50 5.08 -14.57 -13.07
C LYS A 50 4.13 -13.39 -12.98
N PHE A 51 4.47 -12.35 -12.22
CA PHE A 51 3.81 -11.04 -12.30
C PHE A 51 4.81 -9.89 -12.23
N LEU A 52 4.45 -8.74 -12.80
CA LEU A 52 5.22 -7.50 -12.72
C LEU A 52 4.74 -6.67 -11.52
N HIS A 53 5.68 -6.12 -10.76
CA HIS A 53 5.45 -5.00 -9.85
C HIS A 53 6.25 -3.79 -10.33
N ILE A 54 5.55 -2.67 -10.48
CA ILE A 54 6.07 -1.36 -10.90
C ILE A 54 5.43 -0.28 -10.02
N THR A 55 6.17 0.77 -9.68
CA THR A 55 5.73 1.78 -8.71
C THR A 55 6.43 3.11 -8.95
N ASP A 56 5.85 4.19 -8.43
CA ASP A 56 6.49 5.50 -8.27
C ASP A 56 7.15 5.93 -9.60
N VAL A 57 6.30 6.10 -10.62
CA VAL A 57 6.71 6.42 -11.99
C VAL A 57 7.10 7.89 -12.12
N HIS A 58 6.40 8.76 -11.38
CA HIS A 58 6.59 10.22 -11.37
C HIS A 58 6.96 10.82 -12.74
N PRO A 59 6.11 10.67 -13.77
CA PRO A 59 6.34 11.36 -15.03
C PRO A 59 6.31 12.88 -14.81
N ASP A 60 7.26 13.57 -15.42
CA ASP A 60 7.30 15.03 -15.50
C ASP A 60 7.32 15.53 -16.96
N PHE A 61 6.56 16.60 -17.21
CA PHE A 61 6.47 17.31 -18.49
C PHE A 61 7.40 18.53 -18.59
N PHE A 62 7.97 19.01 -17.47
CA PHE A 62 8.80 20.22 -17.42
C PHE A 62 10.31 19.95 -17.52
N TYR A 63 10.73 18.70 -17.27
CA TYR A 63 12.10 18.21 -17.31
C TYR A 63 12.81 18.58 -18.60
N LYS A 64 14.02 19.13 -18.47
CA LYS A 64 14.90 19.47 -19.60
C LYS A 64 16.24 18.78 -19.43
N ALA A 65 16.66 18.00 -20.43
CA ALA A 65 18.02 17.48 -20.46
C ALA A 65 19.03 18.65 -20.39
N TYR A 66 20.09 18.45 -19.60
CA TYR A 66 21.17 19.40 -19.31
C TYR A 66 20.76 20.65 -18.48
N SER A 67 19.63 20.60 -17.76
CA SER A 67 19.24 21.55 -16.70
C SER A 67 20.05 21.37 -15.40
N SER A 68 19.88 22.27 -14.42
CA SER A 68 20.35 22.00 -13.05
C SER A 68 19.43 21.05 -12.29
N ILE A 69 20.01 20.27 -11.39
CA ILE A 69 19.26 19.42 -10.44
C ILE A 69 18.69 20.25 -9.27
N ASP A 70 19.35 21.35 -8.90
CA ASP A 70 18.92 22.26 -7.81
C ASP A 70 17.61 23.01 -8.13
N SER A 71 17.17 22.94 -9.39
CA SER A 71 15.97 23.59 -9.92
C SER A 71 15.01 22.55 -10.52
N ALA A 72 14.80 21.44 -9.80
CA ALA A 72 13.91 20.31 -10.15
C ALA A 72 14.11 19.69 -11.55
N CYS A 73 15.25 19.91 -12.19
CA CYS A 73 15.49 19.65 -13.62
C CYS A 73 14.59 20.44 -14.60
N HIS A 74 13.98 21.55 -14.15
CA HIS A 74 13.13 22.41 -14.97
C HIS A 74 13.83 23.68 -15.51
N SER A 75 14.95 24.14 -14.95
CA SER A 75 15.62 25.39 -15.40
C SER A 75 17.15 25.33 -15.41
N ASP A 76 17.75 26.46 -15.79
CA ASP A 76 19.19 26.72 -15.79
C ASP A 76 20.02 25.71 -16.61
N THR A 77 21.31 25.56 -16.31
CA THR A 77 22.21 24.64 -17.01
C THR A 77 23.00 23.83 -15.99
N GLY A 78 23.05 22.51 -16.17
CA GLY A 78 23.69 21.59 -15.25
C GLY A 78 23.81 20.18 -15.82
N THR A 79 23.70 19.18 -14.96
CA THR A 79 24.10 17.80 -15.21
C THR A 79 22.95 16.83 -15.52
N ALA A 80 21.71 17.32 -15.65
CA ALA A 80 20.55 16.46 -15.89
C ALA A 80 20.68 15.62 -17.18
N GLY A 81 20.50 14.30 -17.09
CA GLY A 81 20.61 13.39 -18.24
C GLY A 81 19.39 13.40 -19.15
N ILE A 82 19.46 12.70 -20.28
CA ILE A 82 18.30 12.54 -21.19
C ILE A 82 17.30 11.52 -20.67
N LEU A 83 17.77 10.51 -19.94
CA LEU A 83 16.99 9.41 -19.38
C LEU A 83 16.70 9.59 -17.89
N GLY A 84 16.80 10.82 -17.38
CA GLY A 84 16.72 11.16 -15.95
C GLY A 84 18.07 11.55 -15.38
N ALA A 85 18.06 11.99 -14.13
CA ALA A 85 19.24 12.34 -13.34
C ALA A 85 19.24 11.50 -12.06
N GLU A 86 20.01 10.42 -12.05
CA GLU A 86 20.12 9.52 -10.89
C GLU A 86 20.63 10.27 -9.65
N MET A 87 20.26 9.79 -8.45
CA MET A 87 20.72 10.36 -7.16
C MET A 87 20.34 11.83 -6.95
N SER A 88 19.23 12.27 -7.54
CA SER A 88 18.68 13.62 -7.41
C SER A 88 17.21 13.62 -6.98
N ASP A 89 16.67 14.80 -6.72
CA ASP A 89 15.24 15.01 -6.45
C ASP A 89 14.43 15.34 -7.72
N CYS A 90 15.02 15.13 -8.91
CA CYS A 90 14.33 15.29 -10.19
C CYS A 90 13.46 14.07 -10.52
N ASP A 91 12.29 14.32 -11.10
CA ASP A 91 11.33 13.30 -11.51
C ASP A 91 11.65 12.68 -12.89
N SER A 92 10.86 11.67 -13.31
CA SER A 92 11.11 10.92 -14.54
C SER A 92 10.77 11.74 -15.80
N PRO A 93 11.74 12.02 -16.69
CA PRO A 93 11.40 12.57 -18.00
C PRO A 93 10.60 11.56 -18.83
N ILE A 94 9.73 12.07 -19.70
CA ILE A 94 8.89 11.25 -20.58
C ILE A 94 9.70 10.31 -21.50
N THR A 95 10.98 10.61 -21.75
CA THR A 95 11.96 9.72 -22.40
C THR A 95 12.20 8.43 -21.61
N LEU A 96 12.46 8.53 -20.30
CA LEU A 96 12.64 7.39 -19.38
C LEU A 96 11.35 6.56 -19.28
N VAL A 97 10.19 7.22 -19.16
CA VAL A 97 8.90 6.55 -19.07
C VAL A 97 8.60 5.77 -20.36
N ASN A 98 8.77 6.40 -21.53
CA ASN A 98 8.60 5.73 -22.82
C ASN A 98 9.56 4.54 -22.98
N ALA A 99 10.84 4.71 -22.63
CA ALA A 99 11.84 3.65 -22.74
C ALA A 99 11.56 2.48 -21.78
N THR A 100 11.06 2.78 -20.57
CA THR A 100 10.65 1.79 -19.56
C THR A 100 9.48 0.93 -20.06
N PHE A 101 8.38 1.56 -20.49
CA PHE A 101 7.22 0.82 -20.98
C PHE A 101 7.49 0.09 -22.30
N GLN A 102 8.34 0.64 -23.19
CA GLN A 102 8.81 -0.07 -24.39
C GLN A 102 9.63 -1.32 -24.02
N TRP A 103 10.53 -1.24 -23.02
CA TRP A 103 11.27 -2.42 -22.56
C TRP A 103 10.35 -3.48 -21.93
N VAL A 104 9.35 -3.07 -21.14
CA VAL A 104 8.32 -4.00 -20.61
C VAL A 104 7.54 -4.66 -21.74
N LYS A 105 7.22 -3.93 -22.81
CA LYS A 105 6.55 -4.47 -24.02
C LYS A 105 7.39 -5.53 -24.73
N ASP A 106 8.67 -5.25 -24.93
CA ASP A 106 9.57 -6.11 -25.71
C ASP A 106 10.06 -7.34 -24.94
N ASN A 107 10.04 -7.32 -23.59
CA ASN A 107 10.64 -8.37 -22.75
C ASN A 107 9.67 -9.08 -21.80
N LEU A 108 8.58 -8.45 -21.35
CA LEU A 108 7.73 -9.00 -20.27
C LEU A 108 6.26 -9.23 -20.66
N LYS A 109 5.72 -8.50 -21.65
CA LYS A 109 4.31 -8.54 -22.07
C LYS A 109 3.73 -9.96 -22.16
N ASP A 110 4.48 -10.86 -22.81
CA ASP A 110 4.05 -12.24 -23.08
C ASP A 110 4.60 -13.27 -22.07
N GLU A 111 5.34 -12.82 -21.05
CA GLU A 111 5.86 -13.65 -19.95
C GLU A 111 5.14 -13.49 -18.59
N ILE A 112 4.31 -12.45 -18.38
CA ILE A 112 3.65 -12.18 -17.08
C ILE A 112 2.14 -12.44 -17.08
N ASP A 113 1.58 -12.84 -15.95
CA ASP A 113 0.15 -13.14 -15.79
C ASP A 113 -0.66 -11.91 -15.39
N PHE A 114 -0.11 -11.01 -14.57
CA PHE A 114 -0.76 -9.78 -14.13
C PHE A 114 0.28 -8.70 -13.79
N VAL A 115 -0.20 -7.46 -13.59
CA VAL A 115 0.61 -6.33 -13.12
C VAL A 115 0.02 -5.77 -11.82
N ILE A 116 0.89 -5.52 -10.84
CA ILE A 116 0.61 -4.68 -9.68
C ILE A 116 1.28 -3.32 -9.91
N TRP A 117 0.51 -2.24 -9.83
CA TRP A 117 1.00 -0.87 -9.97
C TRP A 117 0.65 -0.07 -8.72
N THR A 118 1.63 0.18 -7.85
CA THR A 118 1.39 0.80 -6.53
C THR A 118 1.40 2.34 -6.55
N GLY A 119 0.79 2.93 -7.59
CA GLY A 119 0.52 4.37 -7.66
C GLY A 119 1.73 5.26 -7.96
N ASP A 120 1.59 6.52 -7.52
CA ASP A 120 2.51 7.65 -7.67
C ASP A 120 2.96 7.88 -9.12
N SER A 121 2.06 8.51 -9.86
CA SER A 121 2.16 8.79 -11.29
C SER A 121 1.87 10.25 -11.64
N ALA A 122 2.00 11.14 -10.65
CA ALA A 122 2.28 12.55 -10.85
C ALA A 122 3.64 12.90 -10.23
N ARG A 123 4.42 13.78 -10.87
CA ARG A 123 5.69 14.32 -10.33
C ARG A 123 5.54 14.93 -8.93
N HIS A 124 6.64 15.15 -8.24
CA HIS A 124 6.67 15.86 -6.97
C HIS A 124 6.34 17.35 -7.12
N ASP A 125 6.02 17.98 -5.99
CA ASP A 125 5.72 19.41 -5.87
C ASP A 125 6.98 20.15 -5.33
N ASN A 126 8.08 19.98 -6.07
CA ASN A 126 9.45 20.36 -5.71
C ASN A 126 9.93 21.66 -6.38
N ASP A 127 9.10 22.29 -7.21
CA ASP A 127 9.39 23.56 -7.89
C ASP A 127 8.38 24.64 -7.44
N GLU A 128 8.89 25.69 -6.78
CA GLU A 128 8.08 26.82 -6.30
C GLU A 128 7.61 27.75 -7.44
N ASP A 129 8.32 27.79 -8.58
CA ASP A 129 7.94 28.57 -9.78
C ASP A 129 6.93 27.79 -10.65
N ILE A 130 6.94 26.46 -10.60
CA ILE A 130 6.00 25.57 -11.33
C ILE A 130 5.27 24.61 -10.35
N PRO A 131 4.40 25.14 -9.46
CA PRO A 131 3.65 24.32 -8.51
C PRO A 131 2.66 23.38 -9.21
N ARG A 132 2.55 22.16 -8.69
CA ARG A 132 1.77 21.06 -9.27
C ARG A 132 0.27 21.31 -9.18
N THR A 133 -0.45 21.09 -10.28
CA THR A 133 -1.90 21.38 -10.34
C THR A 133 -2.79 20.14 -10.30
N GLU A 134 -4.04 20.31 -9.85
CA GLU A 134 -5.06 19.24 -9.86
C GLU A 134 -5.27 18.63 -11.26
N LYS A 135 -5.21 19.47 -12.30
CA LYS A 135 -5.33 19.05 -13.70
C LYS A 135 -4.12 18.23 -14.15
N GLU A 136 -2.92 18.68 -13.80
CA GLU A 136 -1.67 18.00 -14.13
C GLU A 136 -1.61 16.60 -13.54
N ILE A 137 -2.00 16.42 -12.27
CA ILE A 137 -2.09 15.10 -11.63
C ILE A 137 -3.00 14.14 -12.44
N VAL A 138 -4.14 14.64 -12.91
CA VAL A 138 -5.09 13.87 -13.75
C VAL A 138 -4.52 13.58 -15.14
N ASP A 139 -3.85 14.56 -15.79
CA ASP A 139 -3.26 14.38 -17.12
C ASP A 139 -2.08 13.38 -17.08
N LEU A 140 -1.22 13.46 -16.07
CA LEU A 140 -0.08 12.57 -15.86
C LEU A 140 -0.53 11.13 -15.56
N ASN A 141 -1.54 10.95 -14.70
CA ASN A 141 -2.12 9.63 -14.45
C ASN A 141 -2.80 9.05 -15.71
N ARG A 142 -3.51 9.86 -16.50
CA ARG A 142 -4.05 9.42 -17.81
C ARG A 142 -2.94 9.02 -18.79
N MET A 143 -1.77 9.67 -18.73
CA MET A 143 -0.61 9.32 -19.55
C MET A 143 -0.02 7.96 -19.13
N VAL A 144 0.14 7.68 -17.83
CA VAL A 144 0.59 6.35 -17.36
C VAL A 144 -0.44 5.25 -17.70
N VAL A 145 -1.74 5.52 -17.58
CA VAL A 145 -2.78 4.60 -18.07
C VAL A 145 -2.66 4.37 -19.58
N HIS A 146 -2.36 5.40 -20.37
CA HIS A 146 -2.11 5.24 -21.81
C HIS A 146 -0.88 4.38 -22.09
N LYS A 147 0.22 4.53 -21.33
CA LYS A 147 1.38 3.63 -21.41
C LYS A 147 0.99 2.17 -21.12
N PHE A 148 0.16 1.90 -20.11
CA PHE A 148 -0.35 0.55 -19.87
C PHE A 148 -1.21 0.01 -21.04
N VAL A 149 -2.05 0.84 -21.65
CA VAL A 149 -2.84 0.47 -22.85
C VAL A 149 -1.93 0.18 -24.05
N GLU A 150 -0.89 0.98 -24.28
CA GLU A 150 0.09 0.76 -25.36
C GLU A 150 0.84 -0.59 -25.25
N VAL A 151 0.99 -1.14 -24.04
CA VAL A 151 1.74 -2.38 -23.77
C VAL A 151 0.83 -3.60 -23.67
N PHE A 152 -0.30 -3.47 -22.96
CA PHE A 152 -1.15 -4.61 -22.57
C PHE A 152 -2.58 -4.54 -23.11
N GLY A 153 -2.94 -3.50 -23.87
CA GLY A 153 -4.23 -3.41 -24.55
C GLY A 153 -4.37 -4.45 -25.68
N LYS A 154 -5.62 -4.74 -26.05
CA LYS A 154 -6.00 -5.56 -27.20
C LYS A 154 -6.14 -4.71 -28.48
N ASP A 155 -5.81 -5.32 -29.61
CA ASP A 155 -5.94 -4.70 -30.94
C ASP A 155 -7.40 -4.70 -31.47
N ASP A 156 -8.28 -5.56 -30.93
CA ASP A 156 -9.62 -5.85 -31.47
C ASP A 156 -10.79 -5.17 -30.73
N ASN A 157 -10.53 -4.08 -30.00
CA ASN A 157 -11.50 -3.29 -29.21
C ASN A 157 -12.52 -2.48 -30.06
N LEU A 158 -13.05 -3.06 -31.14
CA LEU A 158 -14.18 -2.52 -31.90
C LEU A 158 -15.48 -3.12 -31.35
N ASP A 159 -16.33 -2.27 -30.78
CA ASP A 159 -17.66 -2.59 -30.23
C ASP A 159 -17.70 -3.51 -28.98
N ASP A 160 -16.71 -3.45 -28.07
CA ASP A 160 -16.84 -4.09 -26.75
C ASP A 160 -17.68 -3.23 -25.77
N PRO A 161 -18.78 -3.77 -25.18
CA PRO A 161 -19.56 -3.06 -24.17
C PRO A 161 -18.93 -3.02 -22.77
N ASP A 162 -17.94 -3.88 -22.44
CA ASP A 162 -17.29 -3.91 -21.13
C ASP A 162 -15.83 -3.42 -21.22
N PRO A 163 -15.53 -2.19 -20.75
CA PRO A 163 -14.19 -1.61 -20.83
C PRO A 163 -13.15 -2.32 -19.94
N THR A 164 -13.56 -3.29 -19.10
CA THR A 164 -12.64 -4.11 -18.30
C THR A 164 -12.11 -5.33 -19.09
N ASN A 165 -12.63 -5.58 -20.29
CA ASN A 165 -12.12 -6.62 -21.20
C ASN A 165 -11.01 -6.12 -22.15
N ASP A 166 -10.67 -4.83 -22.16
CA ASP A 166 -9.72 -4.20 -23.11
C ASP A 166 -8.27 -4.73 -23.08
N PHE A 167 -7.89 -5.57 -22.12
CA PHE A 167 -6.49 -5.95 -21.82
C PHE A 167 -6.18 -7.46 -21.99
N VAL A 168 -4.94 -7.78 -22.40
CA VAL A 168 -4.39 -9.15 -22.44
C VAL A 168 -3.68 -9.58 -21.16
N VAL A 169 -3.46 -8.64 -20.23
CA VAL A 169 -2.89 -8.85 -18.89
C VAL A 169 -3.63 -7.92 -17.93
N PRO A 170 -4.31 -8.41 -16.88
CA PRO A 170 -4.97 -7.55 -15.90
C PRO A 170 -3.95 -6.74 -15.09
N ILE A 171 -4.26 -5.46 -14.88
CA ILE A 171 -3.45 -4.49 -14.14
C ILE A 171 -4.26 -4.00 -12.94
N VAL A 172 -3.64 -3.97 -11.76
CA VAL A 172 -4.28 -3.54 -10.52
C VAL A 172 -3.55 -2.29 -9.98
N PRO A 173 -4.08 -1.08 -10.22
CA PRO A 173 -3.54 0.16 -9.68
C PRO A 173 -3.91 0.37 -8.20
N THR A 174 -3.14 1.19 -7.48
CA THR A 174 -3.47 1.72 -6.15
C THR A 174 -3.22 3.23 -6.10
N PHE A 175 -3.88 3.97 -5.20
CA PHE A 175 -3.58 5.40 -4.99
C PHE A 175 -2.23 5.62 -4.32
N GLY A 176 -1.40 6.50 -4.91
CA GLY A 176 -0.24 7.10 -4.27
C GLY A 176 -0.54 8.39 -3.49
N ASN A 177 0.47 8.95 -2.83
CA ASN A 177 0.35 10.20 -2.05
C ASN A 177 0.68 11.48 -2.84
N ASN A 178 1.31 11.34 -4.01
CA ASN A 178 1.47 12.37 -5.03
C ASN A 178 0.35 12.34 -6.09
N ASP A 179 -0.40 11.25 -6.18
CA ASP A 179 -1.61 11.10 -7.04
C ASP A 179 -2.80 11.98 -6.61
N ILE A 180 -2.63 12.83 -5.58
CA ILE A 180 -3.64 13.71 -5.01
C ILE A 180 -3.08 15.10 -4.64
N LEU A 181 -3.99 16.05 -4.48
CA LEU A 181 -3.76 17.41 -3.98
C LEU A 181 -4.87 17.76 -2.96
N PRO A 182 -4.56 18.39 -1.81
CA PRO A 182 -3.22 18.63 -1.28
C PRO A 182 -2.43 17.32 -1.08
N HIS A 183 -1.10 17.40 -1.24
CA HIS A 183 -0.20 16.26 -1.06
C HIS A 183 -0.46 15.58 0.30
N ASN A 184 -0.51 14.25 0.32
CA ASN A 184 -0.82 13.40 1.48
C ASN A 184 -2.27 13.48 2.02
N ILE A 185 -3.10 14.46 1.62
CA ILE A 185 -4.42 14.72 2.23
C ILE A 185 -5.55 14.08 1.42
N PHE A 186 -5.90 12.83 1.74
CA PHE A 186 -7.02 12.11 1.12
C PHE A 186 -8.27 12.20 2.02
N GLU A 187 -9.23 13.05 1.68
CA GLU A 187 -10.49 13.21 2.42
C GLU A 187 -11.40 11.95 2.34
N PRO A 188 -12.29 11.71 3.33
CA PRO A 188 -13.32 10.67 3.25
C PRO A 188 -14.14 10.73 1.96
N GLY A 189 -14.41 9.57 1.35
CA GLY A 189 -15.17 9.47 0.10
C GLY A 189 -16.70 9.43 0.29
N PRO A 190 -17.49 9.64 -0.78
CA PRO A 190 -17.07 10.00 -2.14
C PRO A 190 -16.59 11.46 -2.25
N ASN A 191 -15.35 11.65 -2.68
CA ASN A 191 -14.66 12.94 -2.82
C ASN A 191 -14.44 13.27 -4.31
N ARG A 192 -13.57 14.23 -4.67
CA ARG A 192 -13.27 14.48 -6.09
C ARG A 192 -12.32 13.45 -6.71
N TRP A 193 -11.29 13.03 -5.99
CA TRP A 193 -10.31 12.06 -6.48
C TRP A 193 -10.93 10.69 -6.79
N THR A 194 -11.74 10.13 -5.88
CA THR A 194 -12.52 8.91 -6.13
C THR A 194 -13.43 8.99 -7.37
N ARG A 195 -13.97 10.16 -7.74
CA ARG A 195 -14.72 10.34 -8.99
C ARG A 195 -13.83 10.44 -10.21
N ASP A 196 -12.77 11.24 -10.15
CA ASP A 196 -11.88 11.46 -11.28
C ASP A 196 -11.13 10.16 -11.65
N TYR A 197 -10.66 9.40 -10.65
CA TYR A 197 -10.03 8.10 -10.84
C TYR A 197 -11.01 6.97 -11.20
N ALA A 198 -12.31 7.08 -10.88
CA ALA A 198 -13.31 6.13 -11.37
C ALA A 198 -13.50 6.20 -12.90
N ASP A 199 -13.16 7.33 -13.53
CA ASP A 199 -13.04 7.45 -14.99
C ASP A 199 -11.65 6.97 -15.49
N ILE A 200 -10.56 7.46 -14.88
CA ILE A 200 -9.18 7.13 -15.29
C ILE A 200 -8.90 5.62 -15.21
N TRP A 201 -9.37 4.95 -14.16
CA TRP A 201 -9.21 3.51 -13.92
C TRP A 201 -10.47 2.69 -14.26
N ARG A 202 -11.41 3.25 -15.04
CA ARG A 202 -12.67 2.56 -15.44
C ARG A 202 -12.45 1.18 -16.09
N LYS A 203 -11.26 0.98 -16.70
CA LYS A 203 -10.84 -0.28 -17.34
C LYS A 203 -10.18 -1.30 -16.40
N PHE A 204 -9.78 -0.89 -15.20
CA PHE A 204 -9.08 -1.74 -14.22
C PHE A 204 -9.97 -2.16 -13.04
N ILE A 205 -10.96 -1.33 -12.71
CA ILE A 205 -11.91 -1.56 -11.62
C ILE A 205 -13.08 -2.43 -12.13
N PRO A 206 -13.27 -3.66 -11.65
CA PRO A 206 -14.40 -4.51 -12.02
C PRO A 206 -15.75 -3.83 -11.71
N GLU A 207 -16.79 -4.11 -12.50
CA GLU A 207 -18.09 -3.45 -12.31
C GLU A 207 -18.67 -3.66 -10.89
N ALA A 208 -18.59 -4.88 -10.37
CA ALA A 208 -18.99 -5.27 -9.01
C ALA A 208 -18.03 -4.79 -7.89
N GLN A 209 -17.19 -3.78 -8.19
CA GLN A 209 -16.34 -3.07 -7.23
C GLN A 209 -16.40 -1.54 -7.42
N ARG A 210 -17.23 -1.04 -8.37
CA ARG A 210 -17.34 0.41 -8.61
C ARG A 210 -18.01 1.14 -7.46
N HIS A 211 -18.83 0.47 -6.64
CA HIS A 211 -19.42 1.08 -5.45
C HIS A 211 -18.40 1.22 -4.32
N SER A 212 -17.72 0.14 -3.92
CA SER A 212 -16.60 0.22 -2.95
C SER A 212 -15.50 1.19 -3.39
N PHE A 213 -15.17 1.25 -4.69
CA PHE A 213 -14.24 2.25 -5.21
C PHE A 213 -14.77 3.70 -5.10
N ALA A 214 -16.02 3.96 -5.48
CA ALA A 214 -16.60 5.29 -5.33
C ALA A 214 -16.74 5.72 -3.86
N ARG A 215 -16.92 4.75 -2.95
CA ARG A 215 -17.04 4.96 -1.51
C ARG A 215 -15.72 5.39 -0.85
N GLY A 216 -14.60 4.78 -1.23
CA GLY A 216 -13.31 5.04 -0.56
C GLY A 216 -12.04 4.74 -1.36
N GLY A 217 -12.13 4.45 -2.65
CA GLY A 217 -10.97 4.20 -3.52
C GLY A 217 -10.29 2.84 -3.35
N TRP A 218 -10.90 1.93 -2.58
CA TRP A 218 -10.42 0.56 -2.38
C TRP A 218 -11.26 -0.44 -3.21
N PHE A 219 -10.62 -1.52 -3.68
CA PHE A 219 -11.26 -2.58 -4.46
C PHE A 219 -10.39 -3.84 -4.51
N PHE A 220 -10.90 -4.95 -5.03
CA PHE A 220 -10.09 -6.11 -5.43
C PHE A 220 -10.38 -6.56 -6.87
N THR A 221 -9.39 -7.18 -7.51
CA THR A 221 -9.53 -7.80 -8.84
C THR A 221 -9.09 -9.27 -8.77
N GLU A 222 -9.96 -10.19 -9.21
CA GLU A 222 -9.65 -11.61 -9.34
C GLU A 222 -8.74 -11.86 -10.56
N VAL A 223 -7.43 -11.63 -10.42
CA VAL A 223 -6.44 -11.80 -11.51
C VAL A 223 -6.29 -13.25 -12.00
N ILE A 224 -6.66 -14.23 -11.18
CA ILE A 224 -6.90 -15.61 -11.60
C ILE A 224 -8.33 -15.97 -11.14
N PRO A 225 -9.33 -16.07 -12.04
CA PRO A 225 -10.74 -16.14 -11.66
C PRO A 225 -11.08 -17.29 -10.70
N GLY A 226 -11.72 -16.99 -9.58
CA GLY A 226 -12.08 -17.97 -8.55
C GLY A 226 -10.89 -18.61 -7.82
N LYS A 227 -9.68 -18.03 -7.93
CA LYS A 227 -8.42 -18.58 -7.38
C LYS A 227 -7.62 -17.55 -6.59
N LEU A 228 -7.24 -16.44 -7.23
CA LEU A 228 -6.36 -15.40 -6.68
C LEU A 228 -6.96 -14.02 -6.94
N ALA A 229 -7.06 -13.20 -5.91
CA ALA A 229 -7.37 -11.79 -6.02
C ALA A 229 -6.24 -10.90 -5.50
N ILE A 230 -6.12 -9.71 -6.09
CA ILE A 230 -5.25 -8.64 -5.62
C ILE A 230 -6.14 -7.55 -5.01
N PHE A 231 -5.84 -7.13 -3.77
CA PHE A 231 -6.58 -6.10 -3.05
C PHE A 231 -5.85 -4.77 -3.15
N SER A 232 -6.41 -3.82 -3.91
CA SER A 232 -5.99 -2.43 -3.91
C SER A 232 -6.53 -1.73 -2.67
N LEU A 233 -5.68 -1.59 -1.66
CA LEU A 233 -5.95 -0.84 -0.45
C LEU A 233 -5.66 0.65 -0.70
N ASN A 234 -6.64 1.51 -0.45
CA ASN A 234 -6.37 2.94 -0.30
C ASN A 234 -5.65 3.20 1.04
N THR A 235 -4.33 3.05 1.05
CA THR A 235 -3.49 3.22 2.26
C THR A 235 -3.41 4.67 2.72
N MET A 236 -3.90 5.64 1.94
CA MET A 236 -3.99 7.05 2.37
C MET A 236 -4.91 7.23 3.58
N TYR A 237 -5.89 6.34 3.78
CA TYR A 237 -6.72 6.33 4.99
C TYR A 237 -6.04 5.69 6.22
N PHE A 238 -4.84 5.15 6.05
CA PHE A 238 -4.02 4.64 7.14
C PHE A 238 -2.78 5.51 7.41
N PHE A 239 -2.37 6.34 6.44
CA PHE A 239 -1.14 7.13 6.45
C PHE A 239 -1.14 8.19 7.57
N ASP A 240 -0.13 8.14 8.45
CA ASP A 240 -0.01 9.00 9.63
C ASP A 240 0.03 10.51 9.28
N SER A 241 0.52 10.86 8.08
CA SER A 241 0.54 12.23 7.55
C SER A 241 -0.79 12.72 6.95
N ASN A 242 -1.81 11.87 6.79
CA ASN A 242 -3.11 12.30 6.25
C ASN A 242 -3.99 12.93 7.35
N THR A 243 -3.78 14.23 7.59
CA THR A 243 -4.51 15.00 8.63
C THR A 243 -6.02 15.19 8.39
N ALA A 244 -6.60 14.62 7.32
CA ALA A 244 -8.05 14.62 7.08
C ALA A 244 -8.80 13.42 7.69
N VAL A 245 -8.12 12.47 8.35
CA VAL A 245 -8.71 11.28 9.00
C VAL A 245 -8.08 10.98 10.37
N ASP A 246 -8.82 10.37 11.29
CA ASP A 246 -8.37 10.06 12.67
C ASP A 246 -8.18 8.54 12.89
N GLY A 247 -7.42 7.91 11.99
CA GLY A 247 -7.04 6.49 12.07
C GLY A 247 -8.17 5.50 11.77
N CYS A 248 -8.16 4.36 12.47
CA CYS A 248 -9.01 3.20 12.20
C CYS A 248 -9.86 2.72 13.39
N ASP A 249 -9.85 3.41 14.54
CA ASP A 249 -10.50 2.93 15.78
C ASP A 249 -11.97 3.38 15.91
N SER A 250 -12.37 4.51 15.32
CA SER A 250 -13.75 5.03 15.37
C SER A 250 -14.56 4.69 14.11
N LYS A 251 -15.83 4.30 14.29
CA LYS A 251 -16.78 4.01 13.20
C LYS A 251 -17.10 5.20 12.27
N SER A 252 -16.67 6.41 12.63
CA SER A 252 -16.77 7.59 11.78
C SER A 252 -15.70 7.66 10.69
N GLU A 253 -14.57 6.97 10.88
CA GLU A 253 -13.39 7.15 10.04
C GLU A 253 -13.39 6.18 8.86
N PRO A 254 -12.97 6.62 7.65
CA PRO A 254 -12.86 5.74 6.50
C PRO A 254 -11.83 4.64 6.72
N GLY A 255 -10.82 4.85 7.57
CA GLY A 255 -9.89 3.79 7.99
C GLY A 255 -10.56 2.64 8.74
N TYR A 256 -11.57 2.91 9.59
CA TYR A 256 -12.36 1.86 10.23
C TYR A 256 -13.19 1.11 9.20
N GLU A 257 -13.89 1.83 8.31
CA GLU A 257 -14.75 1.25 7.28
C GLU A 257 -13.97 0.36 6.31
N HIS A 258 -12.82 0.83 5.83
CA HIS A 258 -11.89 0.11 4.97
C HIS A 258 -11.39 -1.20 5.62
N MET A 259 -11.10 -1.19 6.93
CA MET A 259 -10.71 -2.39 7.68
C MET A 259 -11.88 -3.38 7.82
N GLU A 260 -13.12 -2.93 8.06
CA GLU A 260 -14.28 -3.83 8.11
C GLU A 260 -14.62 -4.40 6.72
N TRP A 261 -14.52 -3.62 5.65
CA TRP A 261 -14.60 -4.11 4.27
C TRP A 261 -13.56 -5.20 4.02
N LEU A 262 -12.29 -4.95 4.36
CA LEU A 262 -11.20 -5.91 4.18
C LEU A 262 -11.44 -7.22 4.96
N ARG A 263 -12.01 -7.12 6.17
CA ARG A 263 -12.42 -8.29 6.97
C ARG A 263 -13.46 -9.13 6.24
N VAL A 264 -14.56 -8.50 5.81
CA VAL A 264 -15.68 -9.17 5.14
C VAL A 264 -15.23 -9.84 3.85
N GLN A 265 -14.46 -9.14 3.00
CA GLN A 265 -13.99 -9.71 1.74
C GLN A 265 -12.98 -10.85 1.93
N LEU A 266 -12.03 -10.75 2.88
CA LEU A 266 -11.11 -11.85 3.19
C LEU A 266 -11.83 -13.09 3.75
N GLN A 267 -12.94 -12.92 4.48
CA GLN A 267 -13.78 -14.03 4.92
C GLN A 267 -14.51 -14.70 3.74
N PHE A 268 -15.07 -13.95 2.80
CA PHE A 268 -15.66 -14.54 1.59
C PHE A 268 -14.61 -15.27 0.73
N LEU A 269 -13.37 -14.77 0.64
CA LEU A 269 -12.29 -15.48 -0.04
C LEU A 269 -11.91 -16.79 0.66
N ARG A 270 -11.87 -16.81 1.99
CA ARG A 270 -11.68 -18.05 2.77
C ARG A 270 -12.77 -19.08 2.44
N GLU A 271 -14.03 -18.67 2.48
CA GLU A 271 -15.18 -19.54 2.21
C GLU A 271 -15.19 -20.06 0.77
N ARG A 272 -14.71 -19.27 -0.19
CA ARG A 272 -14.48 -19.67 -1.59
C ARG A 272 -13.19 -20.47 -1.82
N GLY A 273 -12.36 -20.69 -0.79
CA GLY A 273 -11.08 -21.39 -0.88
C GLY A 273 -9.94 -20.61 -1.58
N MET A 274 -10.18 -19.34 -1.91
CA MET A 274 -9.28 -18.46 -2.66
C MET A 274 -8.08 -17.97 -1.85
N LYS A 275 -7.17 -17.25 -2.53
CA LYS A 275 -6.02 -16.55 -1.95
C LYS A 275 -6.00 -15.07 -2.33
N ALA A 276 -5.28 -14.28 -1.54
CA ALA A 276 -5.22 -12.83 -1.67
C ALA A 276 -3.78 -12.29 -1.58
N ILE A 277 -3.45 -11.31 -2.40
CA ILE A 277 -2.26 -10.45 -2.22
C ILE A 277 -2.77 -9.05 -1.84
N MET A 278 -2.21 -8.49 -0.77
CA MET A 278 -2.51 -7.11 -0.34
C MET A 278 -1.57 -6.16 -1.10
N THR A 279 -2.08 -5.03 -1.58
CA THR A 279 -1.24 -4.00 -2.19
C THR A 279 -1.78 -2.60 -1.93
N GLY A 280 -0.88 -1.61 -1.93
CA GLY A 280 -1.15 -0.21 -1.66
C GLY A 280 0.14 0.58 -1.84
N HIS A 281 0.08 1.91 -1.82
CA HIS A 281 1.29 2.70 -2.02
C HIS A 281 2.15 2.78 -0.75
N VAL A 282 1.67 3.48 0.29
CA VAL A 282 2.39 3.68 1.55
C VAL A 282 2.47 2.36 2.34
N PRO A 283 3.66 1.84 2.67
CA PRO A 283 3.80 0.59 3.42
C PRO A 283 3.49 0.74 4.92
N PRO A 284 3.08 -0.36 5.60
CA PRO A 284 2.86 -0.41 7.04
C PRO A 284 4.16 -0.43 7.87
N ALA A 285 5.05 0.54 7.63
CA ALA A 285 6.33 0.70 8.31
C ALA A 285 6.16 1.22 9.74
N ARG A 286 6.92 0.64 10.68
CA ARG A 286 6.82 0.92 12.13
C ARG A 286 8.12 0.59 12.87
N THR A 287 9.00 1.58 12.99
CA THR A 287 10.31 1.52 13.66
C THR A 287 10.37 2.48 14.87
N PHE A 288 11.54 3.05 15.20
CA PHE A 288 11.65 4.16 16.15
C PHE A 288 11.54 5.51 15.42
N SER A 289 12.31 5.69 14.35
CA SER A 289 12.38 6.84 13.44
C SER A 289 11.16 7.02 12.53
N LYS A 290 10.54 5.93 12.06
CA LYS A 290 9.43 5.98 11.08
C LYS A 290 8.20 5.23 11.57
N GLN A 291 7.08 5.93 11.60
CA GLN A 291 5.73 5.36 11.66
C GLN A 291 5.00 5.84 10.40
N SER A 292 4.73 4.93 9.46
CA SER A 292 4.03 5.30 8.23
C SER A 292 2.51 5.19 8.38
N TRP A 293 1.99 4.25 9.16
CA TRP A 293 0.55 4.16 9.40
C TRP A 293 0.22 4.52 10.84
N ASP A 294 -0.95 5.12 11.06
CA ASP A 294 -1.55 5.28 12.39
C ASP A 294 -1.53 3.94 13.15
N GLU A 295 -1.22 4.01 14.45
CA GLU A 295 -1.03 2.84 15.30
C GLU A 295 -2.29 1.97 15.39
N THR A 296 -3.50 2.55 15.32
CA THR A 296 -4.76 1.79 15.34
C THR A 296 -4.98 1.07 14.01
N CYS A 297 -4.65 1.71 12.88
CA CYS A 297 -4.64 1.08 11.57
C CYS A 297 -3.59 -0.04 11.47
N TRP A 298 -2.37 0.20 11.95
CA TRP A 298 -1.30 -0.80 11.92
C TRP A 298 -1.62 -2.02 12.80
N GLN A 299 -2.13 -1.82 14.03
CA GLN A 299 -2.52 -2.92 14.91
C GLN A 299 -3.73 -3.71 14.35
N LYS A 300 -4.70 -3.05 13.69
CA LYS A 300 -5.78 -3.75 12.95
C LYS A 300 -5.22 -4.59 11.81
N TYR A 301 -4.49 -3.99 10.87
CA TYR A 301 -3.94 -4.71 9.72
C TYR A 301 -3.10 -5.92 10.15
N SER A 302 -2.23 -5.75 11.14
CA SER A 302 -1.41 -6.83 11.72
C SER A 302 -2.24 -7.98 12.31
N LEU A 303 -3.37 -7.67 12.94
CA LEU A 303 -4.33 -8.67 13.42
C LEU A 303 -5.04 -9.37 12.24
N TRP A 304 -5.49 -8.63 11.23
CA TRP A 304 -6.16 -9.19 10.04
C TRP A 304 -5.23 -10.15 9.30
N MET A 305 -3.98 -9.77 9.06
CA MET A 305 -2.99 -10.63 8.40
C MET A 305 -2.77 -11.95 9.17
N ARG A 306 -2.74 -11.90 10.51
CA ARG A 306 -2.67 -13.10 11.35
C ARG A 306 -3.95 -13.93 11.35
N GLN A 307 -5.12 -13.31 11.31
CA GLN A 307 -6.39 -14.03 11.32
C GLN A 307 -6.70 -14.66 9.96
N TYR A 308 -6.27 -14.06 8.85
CA TYR A 308 -6.45 -14.55 7.46
C TYR A 308 -5.16 -15.13 6.83
N ARG A 309 -4.23 -15.62 7.66
CA ARG A 309 -2.94 -16.19 7.26
C ARG A 309 -3.02 -17.47 6.39
N ASP A 310 -4.22 -18.04 6.27
CA ASP A 310 -4.63 -19.11 5.38
C ASP A 310 -5.05 -18.63 3.97
N VAL A 311 -5.35 -17.33 3.83
CA VAL A 311 -5.79 -16.66 2.59
C VAL A 311 -4.69 -15.77 2.03
N VAL A 312 -4.03 -14.97 2.87
CA VAL A 312 -3.07 -13.94 2.43
C VAL A 312 -1.72 -14.56 2.06
N VAL A 313 -1.18 -14.13 0.92
CA VAL A 313 0.09 -14.59 0.32
C VAL A 313 1.24 -13.63 0.62
N SER A 314 1.02 -12.32 0.49
CA SER A 314 2.01 -11.26 0.77
C SER A 314 1.36 -9.87 0.78
N GLY A 315 2.06 -8.88 1.33
CA GLY A 315 1.79 -7.45 1.11
C GLY A 315 2.84 -6.83 0.19
N ILE A 316 2.44 -6.00 -0.77
CA ILE A 316 3.32 -5.43 -1.83
C ILE A 316 3.09 -3.92 -1.95
N PHE A 317 4.15 -3.13 -1.72
CA PHE A 317 4.08 -1.66 -1.54
C PHE A 317 5.22 -0.88 -2.25
N GLY A 318 5.05 0.44 -2.38
CA GLY A 318 6.00 1.39 -3.00
C GLY A 318 6.47 2.49 -2.04
N HIS A 319 6.37 3.76 -2.45
CA HIS A 319 6.51 4.98 -1.62
C HIS A 319 7.90 5.31 -1.06
N MET A 320 8.58 4.35 -0.45
CA MET A 320 9.86 4.60 0.22
C MET A 320 11.01 4.82 -0.77
N ASN A 321 10.79 4.44 -2.04
CA ASN A 321 11.75 4.51 -3.12
C ASN A 321 13.04 3.69 -2.85
N ILE A 322 12.98 2.67 -1.97
CA ILE A 322 14.12 1.81 -1.58
C ILE A 322 13.71 0.34 -1.42
N ASP A 323 14.55 -0.59 -1.87
CA ASP A 323 14.33 -2.04 -1.74
C ASP A 323 14.47 -2.51 -0.29
N HIS A 324 13.38 -2.97 0.32
CA HIS A 324 13.43 -3.67 1.59
C HIS A 324 12.20 -4.53 1.83
N PHE A 325 12.19 -5.23 2.96
CA PHE A 325 11.06 -6.00 3.45
C PHE A 325 10.88 -5.73 4.94
N MET A 326 9.66 -5.95 5.45
CA MET A 326 9.33 -5.76 6.86
C MET A 326 8.35 -6.83 7.34
N PHE A 327 8.26 -7.01 8.65
CA PHE A 327 7.29 -7.90 9.27
C PHE A 327 6.28 -7.13 10.09
N GLN A 328 5.01 -7.49 9.96
CA GLN A 328 3.99 -7.15 10.94
C GLN A 328 4.00 -8.25 12.00
N ASP A 329 4.37 -7.89 13.23
CA ASP A 329 4.45 -8.81 14.36
C ASP A 329 3.17 -8.73 15.20
N ALA A 330 2.36 -9.80 15.16
CA ALA A 330 1.12 -9.87 15.91
C ALA A 330 1.29 -10.41 17.35
N PHE A 331 2.51 -10.46 17.88
CA PHE A 331 2.80 -10.68 19.29
C PHE A 331 2.73 -9.36 20.07
N GLY A 332 2.05 -9.37 21.21
CA GLY A 332 2.03 -8.22 22.12
C GLY A 332 1.06 -7.09 21.75
N LEU A 333 0.23 -7.24 20.70
CA LEU A 333 -0.91 -6.35 20.41
C LEU A 333 -1.76 -6.12 21.68
N LYS A 334 -1.97 -4.85 22.07
CA LYS A 334 -2.60 -4.47 23.36
C LYS A 334 -3.94 -3.79 23.15
N TYR A 335 -5.02 -4.54 23.32
CA TYR A 335 -6.39 -4.01 23.40
C TYR A 335 -6.65 -3.45 24.81
N ASN A 336 -7.16 -2.22 24.91
CA ASN A 336 -7.49 -1.63 26.21
C ASN A 336 -8.82 -2.19 26.77
N ARG A 337 -9.27 -1.76 27.97
CA ARG A 337 -10.53 -2.30 28.57
C ARG A 337 -11.84 -1.85 27.89
N ARG A 338 -11.79 -0.83 27.05
CA ARG A 338 -12.85 -0.46 26.10
C ARG A 338 -12.62 -1.10 24.72
N GLY A 339 -11.52 -1.82 24.57
CA GLY A 339 -11.02 -2.46 23.34
C GLY A 339 -10.77 -1.52 22.17
N GLN A 340 -10.57 -0.24 22.47
CA GLN A 340 -9.75 0.64 21.63
C GLN A 340 -8.32 0.09 21.64
N LEU A 341 -7.59 0.31 20.55
CA LEU A 341 -6.19 -0.11 20.45
C LEU A 341 -5.35 0.81 21.32
N GLN A 342 -4.49 0.23 22.16
CA GLN A 342 -3.72 1.04 23.10
C GLN A 342 -2.50 1.62 22.38
N ASP A 343 -2.58 2.91 22.09
CA ASP A 343 -1.44 3.74 21.70
C ASP A 343 -0.25 3.49 22.66
N LEU A 344 0.87 3.07 22.08
CA LEU A 344 2.00 2.49 22.81
C LEU A 344 3.02 3.57 23.19
N GLU A 345 2.57 4.41 24.11
CA GLU A 345 3.19 5.68 24.51
C GLU A 345 3.03 6.73 23.40
N ALA A 346 2.40 7.86 23.75
CA ALA A 346 2.21 8.98 22.84
C ALA A 346 3.57 9.61 22.52
N ARG A 347 4.26 9.02 21.52
CA ARG A 347 5.44 9.61 20.88
C ARG A 347 5.08 11.02 20.42
N GLU A 348 6.03 11.95 20.57
CA GLU A 348 5.79 13.33 20.14
C GLU A 348 5.52 13.32 18.63
N ARG A 349 4.28 13.68 18.27
CA ARG A 349 3.81 13.69 16.88
C ARG A 349 4.48 14.83 16.13
N ASN A 350 5.69 14.54 15.63
CA ASN A 350 6.37 15.33 14.62
C ASN A 350 5.56 15.23 13.32
N ALA A 351 4.51 16.04 13.23
CA ALA A 351 3.50 16.05 12.17
C ALA A 351 4.00 16.63 10.83
N THR A 352 5.24 16.31 10.51
CA THR A 352 5.95 16.59 9.27
C THR A 352 6.79 15.35 8.99
N ASP A 353 6.39 14.54 8.02
CA ASP A 353 7.32 13.63 7.34
C ASP A 353 8.16 14.51 6.40
N PRO A 354 9.40 14.89 6.74
CA PRO A 354 10.18 15.77 5.89
C PRO A 354 10.65 14.93 4.71
N MET A 355 10.50 15.47 3.49
CA MET A 355 11.14 15.01 2.24
C MET A 355 12.26 14.00 2.50
N LEU A 356 11.99 12.70 2.23
CA LEU A 356 12.71 11.54 2.78
C LEU A 356 14.21 11.55 2.41
N SER A 357 14.99 12.31 3.19
CA SER A 357 16.42 12.48 2.98
C SER A 357 17.16 11.15 3.10
N ILE A 358 18.31 11.04 2.44
CA ILE A 358 19.17 9.85 2.51
C ILE A 358 19.48 9.48 3.97
N GLN A 359 19.69 10.47 4.84
CA GLN A 359 19.87 10.28 6.28
C GLN A 359 18.66 9.63 6.96
N SER A 360 17.45 10.14 6.71
CA SER A 360 16.22 9.55 7.29
C SER A 360 15.98 8.11 6.83
N LYS A 361 16.35 7.78 5.58
CA LYS A 361 16.30 6.41 5.05
C LYS A 361 17.37 5.51 5.69
N ALA A 362 18.55 6.04 6.02
CA ALA A 362 19.61 5.31 6.71
C ALA A 362 19.26 4.99 8.17
N GLU A 363 18.71 5.96 8.91
CA GLU A 363 18.19 5.77 10.26
C GLU A 363 17.05 4.75 10.28
N TYR A 364 16.10 4.85 9.35
CA TYR A 364 15.00 3.90 9.19
C TYR A 364 15.47 2.45 8.95
N LEU A 365 16.41 2.23 8.03
CA LEU A 365 16.94 0.89 7.76
C LEU A 365 17.75 0.34 8.95
N THR A 366 18.44 1.22 9.69
CA THR A 366 19.21 0.84 10.89
C THR A 366 18.27 0.40 12.01
N ASP A 367 17.20 1.15 12.30
CA ASP A 367 16.16 0.71 13.25
C ASP A 367 15.49 -0.61 12.82
N LEU A 368 15.26 -0.80 11.52
CA LEU A 368 14.66 -2.02 10.99
C LEU A 368 15.58 -3.23 11.27
N ARG A 369 16.90 -3.05 11.10
CA ARG A 369 17.93 -4.04 11.48
C ARG A 369 17.96 -4.29 12.99
N GLU A 370 17.86 -3.25 13.82
CA GLU A 370 17.76 -3.40 15.28
C GLU A 370 16.48 -4.13 15.69
N GLY A 371 15.35 -3.80 15.09
CA GLY A 371 14.07 -4.47 15.29
C GLY A 371 14.15 -5.97 15.00
N TRP A 372 14.89 -6.37 13.95
CA TRP A 372 15.15 -7.79 13.66
C TRP A 372 15.98 -8.50 14.74
N THR A 373 16.76 -7.79 15.57
CA THR A 373 17.43 -8.41 16.73
C THR A 373 16.46 -8.91 17.80
N SER A 374 15.20 -8.45 17.79
CA SER A 374 14.14 -8.92 18.70
C SER A 374 13.52 -10.26 18.29
N ILE A 375 13.71 -10.68 17.03
CA ILE A 375 13.15 -11.93 16.48
C ILE A 375 13.73 -13.12 17.28
N PRO A 376 12.90 -14.08 17.74
CA PRO A 376 13.40 -15.26 18.44
C PRO A 376 14.39 -16.05 17.58
N THR A 377 15.50 -16.47 18.18
CA THR A 377 16.59 -17.22 17.53
C THR A 377 16.53 -18.72 17.86
N PRO A 378 16.86 -19.62 16.92
CA PRO A 378 16.84 -21.07 17.17
C PRO A 378 17.89 -21.49 18.22
N PRO A 379 17.72 -22.67 18.86
CA PRO A 379 18.73 -23.21 19.78
C PRO A 379 20.07 -23.48 19.07
N SER A 380 21.19 -23.24 19.75
CA SER A 380 22.53 -23.47 19.20
C SER A 380 22.71 -24.92 18.72
N GLY A 381 23.14 -25.10 17.47
CA GLY A 381 23.30 -26.42 16.83
C GLY A 381 22.02 -26.97 16.17
N MET A 382 21.04 -26.11 15.87
CA MET A 382 19.86 -26.43 15.04
C MET A 382 19.63 -25.30 14.02
N SER A 383 19.47 -25.66 12.74
CA SER A 383 19.13 -24.73 11.67
C SER A 383 17.63 -24.40 11.66
N CYS A 384 17.26 -23.22 11.15
CA CYS A 384 15.86 -22.85 10.91
C CYS A 384 15.14 -23.86 10.00
N SER A 385 15.87 -24.53 9.10
CA SER A 385 15.31 -25.48 8.12
C SER A 385 15.18 -26.91 8.66
N GLU A 386 16.09 -27.38 9.52
CA GLU A 386 15.97 -28.71 10.16
C GLU A 386 14.68 -28.82 10.98
N LEU A 387 14.30 -27.71 11.65
CA LEU A 387 13.06 -27.55 12.42
C LEU A 387 11.77 -27.55 11.55
N ALA A 388 11.86 -27.93 10.28
CA ALA A 388 10.71 -28.20 9.40
C ALA A 388 10.52 -29.69 9.08
N ILE A 389 11.57 -30.51 9.22
CA ILE A 389 11.70 -31.85 8.61
C ILE A 389 11.24 -32.98 9.55
N GLU A 390 10.74 -32.69 10.75
CA GLU A 390 9.87 -33.63 11.45
C GLU A 390 8.54 -33.73 10.68
N THR A 391 8.42 -34.79 9.87
CA THR A 391 7.29 -35.15 9.00
C THR A 391 6.12 -35.73 9.79
N ASP A 392 4.94 -35.82 9.17
CA ASP A 392 3.65 -36.08 9.83
C ASP A 392 3.41 -37.51 10.36
N ASP A 393 4.47 -38.30 10.51
CA ASP A 393 4.43 -39.62 11.16
C ASP A 393 4.56 -39.48 12.69
N GLU A 394 3.45 -39.50 13.44
CA GLU A 394 3.47 -39.67 14.91
C GLU A 394 4.13 -41.00 15.37
N HIS A 395 4.49 -41.89 14.44
CA HIS A 395 4.85 -43.28 14.71
C HIS A 395 6.19 -43.80 14.13
N VAL A 396 7.09 -42.94 13.63
CA VAL A 396 8.44 -43.37 13.22
C VAL A 396 9.54 -42.74 14.10
N LEU A 397 10.25 -43.63 14.83
CA LEU A 397 11.54 -43.39 15.51
C LEU A 397 11.64 -42.13 16.40
N LYS A 398 11.28 -42.30 17.69
CA LYS A 398 11.90 -41.53 18.77
C LYS A 398 13.42 -41.79 18.76
N ASP A 399 14.23 -40.93 18.15
CA ASP A 399 15.67 -40.99 18.33
C ASP A 399 16.02 -40.61 19.78
N THR A 400 16.35 -41.61 20.59
CA THR A 400 16.54 -41.53 22.04
C THR A 400 17.83 -40.79 22.45
N ARG A 401 18.41 -40.01 21.54
CA ARG A 401 19.70 -39.30 21.69
C ARG A 401 19.57 -37.79 21.94
N ARG A 402 18.49 -37.12 21.49
CA ARG A 402 18.28 -35.69 21.77
C ARG A 402 17.99 -35.48 23.27
N LYS A 403 18.83 -34.70 23.96
CA LYS A 403 18.66 -34.38 25.39
C LYS A 403 17.35 -33.60 25.59
N LYS A 404 16.55 -33.98 26.60
CA LYS A 404 15.25 -33.32 26.91
C LYS A 404 15.32 -31.78 26.94
N SER A 405 16.38 -31.21 27.53
CA SER A 405 16.59 -29.76 27.57
C SER A 405 16.68 -29.08 26.18
N GLN A 406 17.13 -29.80 25.15
CA GLN A 406 17.16 -29.31 23.77
C GLN A 406 15.75 -29.30 23.16
N GLN A 407 14.97 -30.37 23.35
CA GLN A 407 13.56 -30.44 22.94
C GLN A 407 12.70 -29.37 23.65
N ASP A 408 12.97 -29.08 24.93
CA ASP A 408 12.29 -28.03 25.67
C ASP A 408 12.64 -26.62 25.12
N LYS A 409 13.90 -26.38 24.71
CA LYS A 409 14.32 -25.14 24.04
C LYS A 409 13.70 -24.99 22.64
N GLU A 410 13.66 -26.07 21.88
CA GLU A 410 13.07 -26.18 20.53
C GLU A 410 11.57 -25.88 20.56
N LYS A 411 10.80 -26.54 21.44
CA LYS A 411 9.37 -26.28 21.65
C LYS A 411 9.10 -24.86 22.13
N LYS A 412 10.00 -24.26 22.93
CA LYS A 412 9.92 -22.85 23.29
C LYS A 412 10.12 -21.95 22.06
N PHE A 413 11.17 -22.16 21.27
CA PHE A 413 11.44 -21.39 20.05
C PHE A 413 10.28 -21.42 19.06
N LEU A 414 9.76 -22.61 18.74
CA LEU A 414 8.60 -22.77 17.84
C LEU A 414 7.36 -22.04 18.36
N LYS A 415 7.12 -22.06 19.68
CA LYS A 415 6.04 -21.28 20.31
C LYS A 415 6.29 -19.77 20.24
N ASP A 416 7.52 -19.33 20.50
CA ASP A 416 7.90 -17.92 20.52
C ASP A 416 7.80 -17.28 19.11
N ILE A 417 7.97 -18.05 18.03
CA ILE A 417 7.71 -17.63 16.63
C ILE A 417 6.27 -17.89 16.15
N GLY A 418 5.39 -18.45 16.98
CA GLY A 418 3.97 -18.64 16.66
C GLY A 418 3.57 -19.95 15.96
N GLY A 419 4.47 -20.94 15.82
CA GLY A 419 4.15 -22.26 15.26
C GLY A 419 5.29 -22.89 14.46
N LYS A 420 5.06 -24.09 13.89
CA LYS A 420 6.00 -24.73 12.94
C LYS A 420 6.34 -23.81 11.77
N TRP A 421 5.43 -22.94 11.37
CA TRP A 421 5.51 -22.11 10.17
C TRP A 421 5.76 -20.61 10.41
N ALA A 422 6.04 -20.21 11.67
CA ALA A 422 6.27 -18.82 12.07
C ALA A 422 5.06 -17.86 11.93
N GLU A 423 3.84 -18.37 12.11
CA GLU A 423 2.53 -17.69 11.97
C GLU A 423 2.26 -16.50 12.94
N ARG A 424 3.28 -16.09 13.72
CA ARG A 424 3.29 -14.81 14.48
C ARG A 424 3.43 -13.59 13.57
N PHE A 425 4.12 -13.75 12.45
CA PHE A 425 4.54 -12.66 11.57
C PHE A 425 3.80 -12.75 10.22
N SER A 426 3.54 -11.61 9.57
CA SER A 426 3.29 -11.55 8.12
C SER A 426 4.35 -10.70 7.43
N LEU A 427 4.60 -10.97 6.15
CA LEU A 427 5.63 -10.31 5.35
C LEU A 427 5.02 -9.23 4.44
N SER A 428 5.59 -8.04 4.48
CA SER A 428 5.35 -6.98 3.49
C SER A 428 6.66 -6.68 2.75
N LEU A 429 6.59 -6.68 1.41
CA LEU A 429 7.68 -6.32 0.50
C LEU A 429 7.49 -4.88 0.04
N VAL A 430 8.58 -4.11 0.01
CA VAL A 430 8.63 -2.77 -0.58
C VAL A 430 9.57 -2.83 -1.77
N SER A 431 9.18 -2.21 -2.87
CA SER A 431 10.01 -2.14 -4.07
C SER A 431 10.66 -0.75 -4.21
N PRO A 432 11.87 -0.68 -4.80
CA PRO A 432 12.38 0.55 -5.39
C PRO A 432 11.60 0.88 -6.68
N SER A 433 11.91 2.02 -7.27
CA SER A 433 10.98 2.78 -8.11
C SER A 433 11.50 3.08 -9.51
N VAL A 434 10.62 3.56 -10.39
CA VAL A 434 11.02 4.02 -11.73
C VAL A 434 11.56 5.46 -11.71
N VAL A 435 11.14 6.31 -10.77
CA VAL A 435 11.69 7.66 -10.58
C VAL A 435 13.20 7.65 -10.26
N PRO A 436 14.01 8.54 -10.86
CA PRO A 436 15.47 8.46 -10.76
C PRO A 436 16.08 9.00 -9.45
N ASN A 437 15.38 8.89 -8.31
CA ASN A 437 16.03 9.16 -7.01
C ASN A 437 17.20 8.18 -6.74
N TYR A 438 17.13 6.98 -7.32
CA TYR A 438 18.25 6.04 -7.49
C TYR A 438 18.28 5.58 -8.96
N PHE A 439 18.75 4.37 -9.27
CA PHE A 439 18.53 3.83 -10.62
C PHE A 439 17.07 3.37 -10.79
N PRO A 440 16.38 3.76 -11.89
CA PRO A 440 15.04 3.29 -12.22
C PRO A 440 14.97 1.77 -12.20
N THR A 441 13.97 1.21 -11.52
CA THR A 441 13.89 -0.21 -11.18
C THR A 441 12.48 -0.77 -11.34
N LEU A 442 12.39 -2.03 -11.74
CA LEU A 442 11.15 -2.83 -11.75
C LEU A 442 11.41 -4.26 -11.24
N ARG A 443 10.36 -4.94 -10.78
CA ARG A 443 10.47 -6.25 -10.12
C ARG A 443 9.54 -7.28 -10.76
N VAL A 444 10.08 -8.42 -11.19
CA VAL A 444 9.29 -9.54 -11.71
C VAL A 444 9.33 -10.68 -10.70
N VAL A 445 8.16 -11.06 -10.18
CA VAL A 445 8.01 -12.05 -9.10
C VAL A 445 7.52 -13.39 -9.67
N GLU A 446 8.20 -14.48 -9.34
CA GLU A 446 7.81 -15.85 -9.65
C GLU A 446 6.91 -16.42 -8.54
N TYR A 447 5.83 -17.12 -8.88
CA TYR A 447 4.93 -17.78 -7.94
C TYR A 447 4.53 -19.19 -8.40
N ASN A 448 4.14 -20.04 -7.44
CA ASN A 448 3.87 -21.44 -7.70
C ASN A 448 2.53 -21.69 -8.40
N ILE A 449 2.56 -22.28 -9.61
CA ILE A 449 1.39 -22.64 -10.42
C ILE A 449 1.12 -24.16 -10.48
N THR A 450 1.70 -24.96 -9.58
CA THR A 450 1.48 -26.41 -9.52
C THR A 450 -0.01 -26.74 -9.40
N GLY A 451 -0.53 -27.57 -10.30
CA GLY A 451 -1.96 -27.91 -10.38
C GLY A 451 -2.85 -26.84 -11.03
N MET A 452 -2.25 -25.79 -11.62
CA MET A 452 -2.93 -24.68 -12.30
C MET A 452 -2.41 -24.45 -13.73
N GLU A 453 -1.72 -25.42 -14.32
CA GLU A 453 -1.04 -25.32 -15.63
C GLU A 453 -2.01 -25.25 -16.84
N ASN A 454 -3.31 -25.36 -16.57
CA ASN A 454 -4.41 -25.18 -17.51
C ASN A 454 -5.36 -24.03 -17.12
N GLU A 455 -5.07 -23.33 -16.02
CA GLU A 455 -5.74 -22.07 -15.68
C GLU A 455 -5.15 -20.92 -16.54
N HIS A 456 -5.78 -19.76 -16.47
CA HIS A 456 -5.47 -18.59 -17.27
C HIS A 456 -5.52 -17.31 -16.42
N PRO A 457 -4.78 -16.25 -16.78
CA PRO A 457 -5.05 -14.91 -16.25
C PRO A 457 -6.47 -14.47 -16.58
N ALA A 458 -7.02 -13.57 -15.78
CA ALA A 458 -8.34 -13.00 -16.00
C ALA A 458 -8.44 -12.25 -17.33
N MET A 459 -8.95 -12.96 -18.35
CA MET A 459 -9.54 -12.35 -19.54
C MET A 459 -10.83 -11.67 -19.09
N GLY A 460 -11.00 -10.36 -19.34
CA GLY A 460 -12.04 -9.52 -18.73
C GLY A 460 -13.51 -9.83 -19.07
N ARG A 461 -13.84 -11.04 -19.53
CA ARG A 461 -15.11 -11.65 -19.15
C ARG A 461 -15.03 -12.09 -17.69
N SER A 462 -15.32 -11.15 -16.80
CA SER A 462 -15.76 -11.49 -15.45
C SER A 462 -16.88 -12.53 -15.55
N GLN A 463 -16.66 -13.73 -15.00
CA GLN A 463 -17.78 -14.50 -14.48
C GLN A 463 -18.46 -13.61 -13.42
N PRO A 464 -19.80 -13.65 -13.27
CA PRO A 464 -20.49 -12.75 -12.35
C PRO A 464 -19.87 -12.90 -10.95
N ALA A 465 -19.20 -11.83 -10.50
CA ALA A 465 -18.61 -11.78 -9.17
C ALA A 465 -19.72 -12.03 -8.14
N ALA A 466 -19.38 -12.73 -7.05
CA ALA A 466 -20.33 -12.94 -5.98
C ALA A 466 -20.82 -11.57 -5.47
N VAL A 467 -22.14 -11.46 -5.27
CA VAL A 467 -22.86 -10.19 -5.05
C VAL A 467 -22.16 -9.31 -4.02
N GLU A 468 -21.86 -8.06 -4.41
CA GLU A 468 -21.39 -7.01 -3.48
C GLU A 468 -22.49 -6.79 -2.43
N ILE A 469 -22.24 -7.21 -1.19
CA ILE A 469 -23.13 -6.91 -0.05
C ILE A 469 -22.68 -5.58 0.54
N ASP A 470 -23.43 -4.53 0.23
CA ASP A 470 -23.24 -3.21 0.82
C ASP A 470 -23.44 -3.27 2.34
N VAL A 471 -22.37 -2.98 3.08
CA VAL A 471 -22.40 -2.90 4.54
C VAL A 471 -22.91 -1.51 4.95
N GLU A 472 -24.21 -1.25 4.75
CA GLU A 472 -24.87 -0.10 5.36
C GLU A 472 -24.81 -0.21 6.89
N LEU A 473 -23.86 0.47 7.51
CA LEU A 473 -23.74 0.56 8.97
C LEU A 473 -24.99 1.26 9.55
N PRO A 474 -25.85 0.58 10.34
CA PRO A 474 -27.13 1.16 10.74
C PRO A 474 -26.97 2.36 11.68
N ASN A 475 -27.64 3.46 11.34
CA ASN A 475 -27.56 4.70 12.09
C ASN A 475 -28.48 4.67 13.33
N ASN A 476 -27.93 4.32 14.49
CA ASN A 476 -28.54 4.42 15.83
C ASN A 476 -29.97 3.87 15.98
N GLN A 477 -30.15 2.56 15.78
CA GLN A 477 -31.29 1.83 16.34
C GLN A 477 -30.86 0.46 16.91
N GLU A 478 -31.42 0.10 18.06
CA GLU A 478 -31.17 -1.18 18.73
C GLU A 478 -31.79 -2.33 17.92
N PHE A 479 -30.99 -3.33 17.56
CA PHE A 479 -31.49 -4.58 16.97
C PHE A 479 -31.44 -5.73 17.97
N ALA A 480 -32.60 -6.34 18.20
CA ALA A 480 -32.72 -7.59 18.95
C ALA A 480 -32.15 -8.77 18.11
N PRO A 481 -31.54 -9.79 18.75
CA PRO A 481 -30.92 -10.89 18.03
C PRO A 481 -31.95 -11.82 17.38
N LEU A 482 -31.82 -12.03 16.07
CA LEU A 482 -32.65 -12.98 15.32
C LEU A 482 -32.23 -14.43 15.60
N SER A 483 -32.93 -15.05 16.55
CA SER A 483 -33.22 -16.49 16.69
C SER A 483 -32.24 -17.49 16.04
N ALA A 484 -31.22 -17.90 16.78
CA ALA A 484 -30.58 -19.21 16.57
C ALA A 484 -31.54 -20.31 17.08
N ALA A 485 -32.41 -20.82 16.21
CA ALA A 485 -33.43 -21.81 16.57
C ALA A 485 -32.96 -23.27 16.34
N SER A 486 -32.88 -24.03 17.44
CA SER A 486 -32.94 -25.50 17.50
C SER A 486 -32.04 -26.33 16.56
N VAL A 487 -30.89 -26.77 17.07
CA VAL A 487 -30.51 -28.19 17.01
C VAL A 487 -30.26 -28.67 18.46
N HIS A 488 -30.63 -29.91 18.75
CA HIS A 488 -31.00 -30.35 20.09
C HIS A 488 -29.89 -30.42 21.15
N ASP A 489 -30.28 -30.01 22.36
CA ASP A 489 -29.72 -30.43 23.64
C ASP A 489 -29.99 -31.93 23.89
N VAL A 490 -28.98 -32.71 24.27
CA VAL A 490 -29.12 -34.10 24.73
C VAL A 490 -28.16 -34.39 25.88
N MET A 491 -28.69 -34.26 27.10
CA MET A 491 -28.34 -34.98 28.32
C MET A 491 -26.86 -35.06 28.74
N GLU A 492 -26.53 -34.31 29.80
CA GLU A 492 -25.93 -34.95 30.99
C GLU A 492 -26.46 -34.28 32.27
N GLN A 493 -26.87 -35.08 33.26
CA GLN A 493 -27.38 -34.61 34.57
C GLN A 493 -26.44 -35.05 35.71
N PRO A 494 -26.43 -34.32 36.84
CA PRO A 494 -25.23 -34.24 37.68
C PRO A 494 -25.12 -35.36 38.71
N ILE A 495 -23.89 -35.90 38.85
CA ILE A 495 -23.48 -36.63 40.05
C ILE A 495 -22.74 -35.64 40.97
N GLN A 496 -23.28 -35.44 42.18
CA GLN A 496 -22.59 -34.74 43.25
C GLN A 496 -21.72 -35.74 44.04
N GLU A 497 -20.42 -35.48 44.17
CA GLU A 497 -19.68 -35.94 45.34
C GLU A 497 -18.53 -35.00 45.72
N ALA A 498 -18.01 -35.13 46.94
CA ALA A 498 -17.59 -33.97 47.71
C ALA A 498 -16.08 -33.74 47.82
N LYS A 499 -15.71 -32.44 47.77
CA LYS A 499 -14.57 -31.80 48.47
C LYS A 499 -13.20 -32.49 48.41
N HIS A 500 -12.24 -31.86 47.74
CA HIS A 500 -10.98 -31.50 48.41
C HIS A 500 -10.40 -30.19 47.86
N LYS A 501 -9.84 -29.34 48.74
CA LYS A 501 -9.34 -28.00 48.38
C LYS A 501 -7.98 -28.05 47.69
N LYS A 502 -7.83 -27.34 46.57
CA LYS A 502 -6.60 -26.66 46.15
C LYS A 502 -6.94 -25.36 45.43
N GLU A 503 -6.16 -24.31 45.67
CA GLU A 503 -6.47 -22.96 45.22
C GLU A 503 -6.12 -22.75 43.74
N ASN A 504 -7.10 -22.93 42.87
CA ASN A 504 -6.96 -22.52 41.48
C ASN A 504 -6.99 -20.99 41.37
N LYS A 505 -5.82 -20.40 41.08
CA LYS A 505 -5.71 -19.01 40.63
C LYS A 505 -6.68 -18.79 39.46
N LYS A 506 -7.66 -17.90 39.64
CA LYS A 506 -8.61 -17.54 38.57
C LYS A 506 -7.82 -17.12 37.33
N LYS A 507 -7.92 -17.88 36.23
CA LYS A 507 -7.44 -17.43 34.92
C LYS A 507 -8.14 -16.10 34.65
N LYS A 508 -7.37 -15.03 34.40
CA LYS A 508 -7.94 -13.75 33.95
C LYS A 508 -8.56 -14.01 32.58
N HIS A 509 -9.88 -13.99 32.49
CA HIS A 509 -10.54 -13.94 31.20
C HIS A 509 -10.15 -12.60 30.56
N HIS A 510 -9.51 -12.66 29.39
CA HIS A 510 -9.37 -11.45 28.58
C HIS A 510 -10.79 -11.08 28.09
N PRO A 511 -11.19 -9.80 28.16
CA PRO A 511 -12.45 -9.37 27.57
C PRO A 511 -12.40 -9.55 26.05
N LYS A 512 -13.56 -9.82 25.43
CA LYS A 512 -13.67 -9.79 23.96
C LYS A 512 -13.46 -8.35 23.46
N PRO A 513 -12.86 -8.15 22.27
CA PRO A 513 -12.82 -6.84 21.63
C PRO A 513 -14.24 -6.34 21.25
N PRO A 514 -14.44 -5.02 21.10
CA PRO A 514 -15.71 -4.37 20.74
C PRO A 514 -15.95 -4.32 19.22
N PHE A 515 -14.90 -4.51 18.43
CA PHE A 515 -14.99 -4.77 16.99
C PHE A 515 -15.09 -6.28 16.76
N GLU A 516 -15.66 -6.68 15.62
CA GLU A 516 -15.83 -8.08 15.27
C GLU A 516 -14.48 -8.66 14.84
N MET A 517 -13.72 -9.19 15.80
CA MET A 517 -12.47 -9.89 15.51
C MET A 517 -12.78 -11.16 14.72
N PRO A 518 -12.27 -11.30 13.48
CA PRO A 518 -12.55 -12.47 12.66
C PRO A 518 -11.90 -13.72 13.25
N GLU A 519 -12.50 -14.88 13.01
CA GLU A 519 -11.97 -16.14 13.53
C GLU A 519 -10.66 -16.54 12.82
N PRO A 520 -9.68 -17.10 13.55
CA PRO A 520 -8.51 -17.72 12.92
C PRO A 520 -8.94 -18.97 12.12
N PRO A 521 -8.17 -19.41 11.13
CA PRO A 521 -8.32 -20.76 10.59
C PRO A 521 -8.17 -21.79 11.71
N SER A 522 -8.85 -22.94 11.54
CA SER A 522 -8.80 -24.07 12.47
C SER A 522 -7.37 -24.42 12.88
N SER A 523 -7.17 -24.86 14.13
CA SER A 523 -5.89 -25.41 14.59
C SER A 523 -5.47 -26.71 13.85
N THR A 524 -6.35 -27.26 13.01
CA THR A 524 -6.08 -28.39 12.11
C THR A 524 -5.97 -27.99 10.63
N ALA A 525 -6.08 -26.70 10.30
CA ALA A 525 -5.94 -26.22 8.94
C ALA A 525 -4.46 -26.23 8.50
N ALA A 526 -4.22 -26.42 7.20
CA ALA A 526 -2.90 -26.22 6.63
C ALA A 526 -2.48 -24.73 6.68
N PRO A 527 -1.19 -24.42 6.82
CA PRO A 527 -0.68 -23.05 6.71
C PRO A 527 -0.94 -22.48 5.30
N GLY A 528 -1.18 -21.17 5.19
CA GLY A 528 -1.38 -20.51 3.90
C GLY A 528 -0.09 -20.35 3.06
N PRO A 529 -0.19 -19.91 1.79
CA PRO A 529 0.92 -19.93 0.84
C PRO A 529 2.11 -19.05 1.21
N ALA A 530 1.94 -18.04 2.06
CA ALA A 530 3.03 -17.23 2.61
C ALA A 530 3.97 -18.02 3.55
N TYR A 531 3.50 -19.15 4.08
CA TYR A 531 4.09 -19.84 5.24
C TYR A 531 4.65 -21.23 4.93
N SER A 532 4.10 -21.90 3.91
CA SER A 532 4.55 -23.24 3.48
C SER A 532 4.39 -23.40 1.96
N PRO A 533 5.39 -23.97 1.24
CA PRO A 533 5.35 -24.17 -0.20
C PRO A 533 4.12 -24.95 -0.69
N GLN A 534 3.26 -24.25 -1.42
CA GLN A 534 2.03 -24.77 -2.05
C GLN A 534 1.70 -23.88 -3.27
N PRO A 535 0.59 -24.09 -4.01
CA PRO A 535 0.16 -23.14 -5.04
C PRO A 535 0.03 -21.71 -4.50
N PHE A 536 0.28 -20.72 -5.35
CA PHE A 536 0.41 -19.29 -5.00
C PHE A 536 1.58 -18.89 -4.08
N THR A 537 2.36 -19.82 -3.50
CA THR A 537 3.57 -19.44 -2.76
C THR A 537 4.53 -18.70 -3.69
N LEU A 538 5.03 -17.55 -3.24
CA LEU A 538 6.05 -16.78 -3.96
C LEU A 538 7.38 -17.56 -3.91
N ILE A 539 7.97 -17.81 -5.08
CA ILE A 539 9.18 -18.64 -5.24
C ILE A 539 10.43 -17.78 -5.29
N SER A 540 10.43 -16.75 -6.11
CA SER A 540 11.57 -15.85 -6.28
C SER A 540 11.15 -14.50 -6.85
N TYR A 541 12.08 -13.56 -6.96
CA TYR A 541 11.94 -12.44 -7.88
C TYR A 541 13.27 -12.12 -8.55
N THR A 542 13.18 -11.46 -9.70
CA THR A 542 14.29 -10.80 -10.37
C THR A 542 14.06 -9.30 -10.29
N GLN A 543 15.06 -8.58 -9.80
CA GLN A 543 15.08 -7.13 -9.78
C GLN A 543 15.87 -6.62 -10.99
N TYR A 544 15.28 -5.66 -11.70
CA TYR A 544 15.78 -5.12 -12.95
C TYR A 544 16.00 -3.62 -12.80
N PHE A 545 17.22 -3.13 -12.97
CA PHE A 545 17.59 -1.71 -12.83
C PHE A 545 18.14 -1.13 -14.14
N ALA A 546 17.95 0.17 -14.37
CA ALA A 546 18.51 0.88 -15.52
C ALA A 546 19.64 1.81 -15.05
N ASN A 547 20.89 1.45 -15.38
CA ASN A 547 22.07 2.23 -15.02
C ASN A 547 22.15 3.54 -15.83
N LEU A 548 21.50 4.59 -15.32
CA LEU A 548 21.43 5.90 -15.99
C LEU A 548 22.82 6.51 -16.21
N THR A 549 23.76 6.35 -15.28
CA THR A 549 25.15 6.84 -15.42
C THR A 549 25.85 6.26 -16.66
N PHE A 550 25.53 5.01 -17.01
CA PHE A 550 26.02 4.36 -18.23
C PHE A 550 25.20 4.72 -19.47
N LEU A 551 23.86 4.81 -19.35
CA LEU A 551 22.97 5.05 -20.48
C LEU A 551 23.00 6.51 -20.99
N ASN A 552 23.19 7.47 -20.09
CA ASN A 552 23.34 8.91 -20.38
C ASN A 552 24.75 9.30 -20.90
N ASP A 553 25.67 8.35 -21.10
CA ASP A 553 27.05 8.64 -21.54
C ASP A 553 27.17 8.98 -23.04
N ASP A 554 26.61 10.13 -23.41
CA ASP A 554 26.69 10.76 -24.73
C ASP A 554 28.15 11.09 -25.16
N PHE A 555 29.04 11.28 -24.18
CA PHE A 555 30.30 12.02 -24.38
C PHE A 555 31.41 11.17 -25.00
N LYS A 556 31.43 9.85 -24.75
CA LYS A 556 32.46 8.90 -25.25
C LYS A 556 32.73 8.95 -26.76
N THR A 557 31.74 9.32 -27.58
CA THR A 557 31.90 9.42 -29.05
C THR A 557 32.57 10.72 -29.53
N SER A 558 32.71 11.73 -28.66
CA SER A 558 33.11 13.08 -29.05
C SER A 558 34.54 13.47 -28.66
N GLY A 559 35.23 12.66 -27.83
CA GLY A 559 36.61 12.89 -27.41
C GLY A 559 36.80 14.07 -26.45
N ARG A 560 35.74 14.49 -25.76
CA ARG A 560 35.74 15.56 -24.74
C ARG A 560 35.13 15.08 -23.43
N THR A 561 35.54 15.68 -22.33
CA THR A 561 34.95 15.41 -21.01
C THR A 561 33.81 16.39 -20.69
N LEU A 562 33.03 16.11 -19.65
CA LEU A 562 31.91 16.95 -19.23
C LEU A 562 32.38 18.37 -18.82
N GLU A 563 33.57 18.47 -18.22
CA GLU A 563 34.20 19.74 -17.83
C GLU A 563 34.55 20.62 -19.05
N GLU A 564 34.86 20.04 -20.22
CA GLU A 564 35.07 20.80 -21.46
C GLU A 564 33.77 21.34 -22.07
N TYR A 565 32.60 20.83 -21.65
CA TYR A 565 31.29 21.36 -22.05
C TYR A 565 30.81 22.45 -21.09
N ILE A 566 31.07 22.29 -19.79
CA ILE A 566 30.68 23.23 -18.71
C ILE A 566 31.74 24.36 -18.52
N GLY A 567 32.86 24.31 -19.25
CA GLY A 567 34.05 25.15 -19.09
C GLY A 567 33.91 26.68 -19.31
N THR A 568 33.53 27.39 -18.24
CA THR A 568 34.23 28.59 -17.73
C THR A 568 34.70 29.67 -18.74
N SER A 569 33.79 30.23 -19.56
CA SER A 569 33.99 31.59 -20.14
C SER A 569 32.70 32.28 -20.62
N PRO A 570 32.40 33.53 -20.21
CA PRO A 570 31.20 34.28 -20.66
C PRO A 570 31.13 34.64 -22.15
N SER A 571 32.14 34.28 -22.95
CA SER A 571 32.35 34.73 -24.34
C SER A 571 32.16 33.66 -25.41
N ALA A 572 31.86 32.40 -25.04
CA ALA A 572 31.71 31.28 -25.98
C ALA A 572 30.36 31.25 -26.75
N ASN A 573 29.42 32.14 -26.42
CA ASN A 573 28.06 32.19 -26.98
C ASN A 573 28.01 32.60 -28.47
N LYS A 574 28.32 31.66 -29.38
CA LYS A 574 27.90 31.70 -30.80
C LYS A 574 28.04 30.42 -31.65
N ARG A 575 28.47 29.26 -31.12
CA ARG A 575 28.70 28.04 -31.94
C ARG A 575 28.30 26.70 -31.27
N SER A 576 27.05 26.56 -30.86
CA SER A 576 26.41 25.28 -30.52
C SER A 576 25.31 24.93 -31.53
N GLY A 577 25.69 24.75 -32.80
CA GLY A 577 24.76 24.25 -33.83
C GLY A 577 24.52 22.75 -33.66
N ASN A 578 23.24 22.35 -33.58
CA ASN A 578 22.68 21.00 -33.57
C ASN A 578 23.70 19.84 -33.53
N ARG A 579 24.15 19.45 -32.34
CA ARG A 579 24.63 18.08 -32.09
C ARG A 579 23.47 17.28 -31.51
N VAL A 580 23.03 16.28 -32.25
CA VAL A 580 22.02 15.32 -31.77
C VAL A 580 22.70 14.42 -30.73
N PRO A 581 22.16 14.29 -29.50
CA PRO A 581 22.64 13.32 -28.52
C PRO A 581 22.49 11.88 -29.03
N HIS A 582 23.32 10.97 -28.53
CA HIS A 582 23.33 9.56 -28.92
C HIS A 582 23.41 8.67 -27.67
N PRO A 583 22.41 8.73 -26.76
CA PRO A 583 22.38 7.89 -25.57
C PRO A 583 22.39 6.41 -25.96
N GLN A 584 22.95 5.57 -25.09
CA GLN A 584 23.03 4.14 -25.38
C GLN A 584 21.62 3.52 -25.44
N LYS A 585 21.47 2.41 -26.19
CA LYS A 585 20.17 1.74 -26.31
C LYS A 585 19.69 1.34 -24.91
N PHE A 586 18.60 1.98 -24.46
CA PHE A 586 18.00 1.70 -23.16
C PHE A 586 17.69 0.21 -23.00
N THR A 587 18.12 -0.33 -21.85
CA THR A 587 17.74 -1.63 -21.34
C THR A 587 17.77 -1.58 -19.83
N PHE A 588 16.92 -2.37 -19.18
CA PHE A 588 17.20 -2.79 -17.82
C PHE A 588 18.24 -3.92 -17.83
N GLU A 589 19.03 -3.99 -16.77
CA GLU A 589 19.94 -5.08 -16.43
C GLU A 589 19.43 -5.77 -15.16
N THR A 590 19.76 -7.05 -14.95
CA THR A 590 19.42 -7.74 -13.70
C THR A 590 20.34 -7.30 -12.57
N GLU A 591 19.80 -6.65 -11.55
CA GLU A 591 20.54 -6.30 -10.33
C GLU A 591 20.83 -7.56 -9.50
N TYR A 592 19.78 -8.32 -9.20
CA TYR A 592 19.88 -9.66 -8.60
C TYR A 592 18.59 -10.48 -8.79
N ASN A 593 18.72 -11.79 -8.57
CA ASN A 593 17.62 -12.74 -8.56
C ASN A 593 17.70 -13.58 -7.28
N THR A 594 16.65 -13.58 -6.44
CA THR A 594 16.72 -14.13 -5.06
C THR A 594 17.05 -15.62 -4.98
N LYS A 595 16.60 -16.40 -5.97
CA LYS A 595 16.78 -17.86 -6.12
C LYS A 595 18.20 -18.28 -6.50
N THR A 596 18.97 -17.37 -7.12
CA THR A 596 20.36 -17.60 -7.51
C THR A 596 21.37 -16.79 -6.67
N ASP A 597 20.89 -15.95 -5.75
CA ASP A 597 21.73 -15.02 -5.02
C ASP A 597 22.56 -15.68 -3.92
N LYS A 598 23.87 -15.53 -4.03
CA LYS A 598 24.89 -16.14 -3.16
C LYS A 598 24.98 -15.47 -1.77
N ARG A 599 24.38 -14.28 -1.61
CA ARG A 599 24.40 -13.47 -0.38
C ARG A 599 23.18 -13.74 0.50
N TYR A 600 21.97 -13.50 -0.02
CA TYR A 600 20.71 -13.72 0.70
C TYR A 600 20.37 -15.21 0.84
N ARG A 601 20.66 -16.04 -0.18
CA ARG A 601 20.42 -17.50 -0.17
C ARG A 601 18.97 -17.88 0.19
N LEU A 602 18.00 -17.21 -0.42
CA LEU A 602 16.59 -17.53 -0.24
C LEU A 602 16.23 -18.75 -1.10
N ALA A 603 15.74 -19.82 -0.46
CA ALA A 603 15.25 -21.01 -1.16
C ALA A 603 13.84 -20.80 -1.75
N ASP A 604 13.03 -20.01 -1.06
CA ASP A 604 11.72 -19.51 -1.45
C ASP A 604 11.51 -18.12 -0.81
N LEU A 605 10.37 -17.48 -1.09
CA LEU A 605 9.98 -16.20 -0.50
C LEU A 605 8.99 -16.35 0.67
N THR A 606 8.99 -17.50 1.37
CA THR A 606 8.12 -17.67 2.56
C THR A 606 8.56 -16.80 3.73
N VAL A 607 7.62 -16.54 4.64
CA VAL A 607 7.87 -15.84 5.91
C VAL A 607 9.03 -16.47 6.70
N ARG A 608 9.19 -17.80 6.65
CA ARG A 608 10.30 -18.52 7.33
C ARG A 608 11.66 -18.14 6.74
N SER A 609 11.78 -18.16 5.41
CA SER A 609 13.01 -17.81 4.68
C SER A 609 13.41 -16.35 4.89
N TYR A 610 12.45 -15.43 4.88
CA TYR A 610 12.70 -14.02 5.21
C TYR A 610 13.08 -13.78 6.68
N LEU A 611 12.43 -14.45 7.63
CA LEU A 611 12.80 -14.35 9.06
C LEU A 611 14.20 -14.91 9.33
N ASP A 612 14.68 -15.86 8.53
CA ASP A 612 16.06 -16.34 8.59
C ASP A 612 17.06 -15.32 8.02
N LEU A 613 16.77 -14.74 6.86
CA LEU A 613 17.56 -13.66 6.26
C LEU A 613 17.68 -12.46 7.21
N ALA A 614 16.57 -12.03 7.83
CA ALA A 614 16.53 -10.94 8.81
C ALA A 614 17.43 -11.20 10.04
N ARG A 615 17.43 -12.43 10.56
CA ARG A 615 18.34 -12.85 11.64
C ARG A 615 19.81 -12.84 11.21
N ARG A 616 20.10 -13.25 9.96
CA ARG A 616 21.48 -13.22 9.42
C ARG A 616 21.99 -11.79 9.20
N ILE A 617 21.12 -10.84 8.83
CA ILE A 617 21.50 -9.42 8.68
C ILE A 617 21.71 -8.72 10.04
N SER A 618 20.87 -9.03 11.04
CA SER A 618 20.95 -8.44 12.40
C SER A 618 21.95 -9.13 13.34
N TRP A 619 22.55 -10.25 12.90
CA TRP A 619 23.39 -11.16 13.71
C TRP A 619 24.50 -10.48 14.51
N ASN A 620 25.25 -9.55 13.89
CA ASN A 620 26.47 -8.99 14.48
C ASN A 620 26.21 -8.12 15.72
N ILE A 621 25.04 -7.49 15.81
CA ILE A 621 24.67 -6.58 16.91
C ILE A 621 24.67 -7.31 18.27
N ARG A 622 24.46 -8.63 18.30
CA ARG A 622 24.35 -9.43 19.52
C ARG A 622 25.67 -9.97 20.11
N THR A 623 26.84 -9.80 19.47
CA THR A 623 28.04 -10.57 19.87
C THR A 623 28.89 -9.94 20.99
N ASP A 624 28.47 -10.14 22.24
CA ASP A 624 29.39 -10.20 23.40
C ASP A 624 29.34 -11.57 24.12
N THR A 625 28.75 -12.59 23.48
CA THR A 625 28.84 -14.00 23.91
C THR A 625 29.13 -14.96 22.74
N PRO A 626 29.86 -16.07 22.93
CA PRO A 626 30.30 -16.93 21.82
C PRO A 626 29.36 -18.10 21.47
N GLU A 627 28.26 -18.27 22.21
CA GLU A 627 27.51 -19.55 22.26
C GLU A 627 26.50 -19.77 21.13
N HIS A 628 26.27 -18.77 20.28
CA HIS A 628 25.40 -18.88 19.13
C HIS A 628 26.23 -18.96 17.83
N ARG A 629 25.94 -19.97 17.01
CA ARG A 629 26.33 -20.04 15.60
C ARG A 629 25.10 -20.54 14.82
N VAL A 630 24.65 -19.78 13.83
CA VAL A 630 23.71 -20.30 12.82
C VAL A 630 24.48 -21.23 11.88
N LEU A 631 23.83 -22.33 11.52
CA LEU A 631 24.28 -23.25 10.48
C LEU A 631 23.24 -23.22 9.35
N ASP A 632 23.70 -22.90 8.14
CA ASP A 632 22.93 -22.97 6.90
C ASP A 632 23.01 -24.41 6.36
N ILE A 633 22.03 -24.81 5.55
CA ILE A 633 22.13 -26.00 4.70
C ILE A 633 22.04 -25.54 3.24
N LEU A 634 23.05 -25.88 2.43
CA LEU A 634 23.09 -25.57 1.01
C LEU A 634 22.06 -26.43 0.23
N PRO A 635 21.61 -25.99 -0.97
CA PRO A 635 20.68 -26.78 -1.81
C PRO A 635 21.19 -28.17 -2.24
N ASP A 636 22.49 -28.45 -2.06
CA ASP A 636 23.12 -29.76 -2.27
C ASP A 636 23.21 -30.62 -0.99
N GLY A 637 22.60 -30.17 0.12
CA GLY A 637 22.54 -30.87 1.40
C GLY A 637 23.72 -30.60 2.34
N ARG A 638 24.73 -29.82 1.94
CA ARG A 638 25.90 -29.55 2.80
C ARG A 638 25.60 -28.53 3.89
N VAL A 639 25.92 -28.88 5.14
CA VAL A 639 25.82 -28.00 6.31
C VAL A 639 27.04 -27.07 6.36
N VAL A 640 26.81 -25.76 6.36
CA VAL A 640 27.88 -24.73 6.45
C VAL A 640 27.59 -23.73 7.56
N ASP A 641 28.63 -23.13 8.14
CA ASP A 641 28.42 -21.96 9.00
C ASP A 641 27.99 -20.72 8.18
N ALA A 642 27.53 -19.67 8.87
CA ALA A 642 27.17 -18.38 8.25
C ALA A 642 28.31 -17.68 7.47
N ARG A 643 29.53 -18.27 7.42
CA ARG A 643 30.69 -17.82 6.63
C ARG A 643 31.06 -18.82 5.52
N GLY A 644 30.18 -19.77 5.21
CA GLY A 644 30.33 -20.76 4.14
C GLY A 644 31.30 -21.92 4.43
N ARG A 645 31.60 -22.21 5.70
CA ARG A 645 32.56 -23.27 6.09
C ARG A 645 31.82 -24.56 6.43
N GLU A 646 32.18 -25.66 5.78
CA GLU A 646 31.57 -26.98 6.01
C GLU A 646 31.76 -27.49 7.45
N ALA A 647 30.67 -28.00 8.04
CA ALA A 647 30.65 -28.51 9.40
C ALA A 647 31.27 -29.91 9.51
N GLY A 648 32.61 -30.00 9.46
CA GLY A 648 33.33 -31.27 9.62
C GLY A 648 34.86 -31.19 9.69
N ALA A 649 35.46 -30.03 9.45
CA ALA A 649 36.91 -29.85 9.55
C ALA A 649 37.37 -29.75 11.02
N GLU A 650 37.60 -30.89 11.66
CA GLU A 650 38.26 -30.96 12.96
C GLU A 650 39.70 -30.42 12.85
N ILE A 651 40.07 -29.52 13.75
CA ILE A 651 41.47 -29.12 13.95
C ILE A 651 42.05 -30.13 14.93
N GLY A 652 42.83 -31.09 14.41
CA GLY A 652 43.56 -32.04 15.23
C GLY A 652 44.52 -31.35 16.19
N ASP A 653 44.51 -31.80 17.44
CA ASP A 653 45.43 -31.39 18.50
C ASP A 653 46.59 -32.38 18.51
N GLU A 654 47.73 -32.00 17.91
CA GLU A 654 48.96 -32.80 17.94
C GLU A 654 50.08 -32.03 18.65
N THR A 655 50.74 -32.73 19.57
CA THR A 655 51.69 -32.20 20.55
C THR A 655 53.11 -32.09 20.02
N ASP A 656 53.91 -31.20 20.60
CA ASP A 656 55.35 -31.10 20.34
C ASP A 656 56.08 -32.44 20.54
N ASN A 657 57.10 -32.71 19.71
CA ASN A 657 58.45 -33.08 20.11
C ASN A 657 59.42 -32.98 18.90
N ASP A 658 60.69 -32.74 19.18
CA ASP A 658 61.74 -32.46 18.20
C ASP A 658 62.50 -33.71 17.69
N ASP A 659 63.23 -33.52 16.58
CA ASP A 659 64.66 -33.85 16.38
C ASP A 659 65.02 -34.48 15.01
N ASP A 660 66.10 -33.92 14.41
CA ASP A 660 67.08 -34.45 13.43
C ASP A 660 66.63 -35.29 12.19
N ASP A 661 67.29 -35.24 11.02
CA ASP A 661 68.74 -35.09 10.78
C ASP A 661 69.07 -34.35 9.45
N LEU A 662 70.32 -34.47 8.98
CA LEU A 662 71.07 -33.40 8.30
C LEU A 662 71.23 -33.48 6.76
N LEU A 663 71.29 -32.28 6.16
CA LEU A 663 72.15 -31.86 5.01
C LEU A 663 72.03 -32.61 3.65
N SER A 664 71.93 -31.91 2.51
CA SER A 664 73.08 -31.13 2.02
C SER A 664 72.85 -30.26 0.75
N THR A 665 72.92 -28.93 0.92
CA THR A 665 73.37 -27.94 -0.09
C THR A 665 72.48 -27.68 -1.34
N ARG A 666 72.50 -26.53 -2.03
CA ARG A 666 73.40 -25.35 -2.00
C ARG A 666 72.64 -24.00 -1.95
N LYS A 667 73.00 -23.15 -0.97
CA LYS A 667 73.30 -21.68 -1.03
C LYS A 667 72.43 -20.78 -1.96
N ARG A 668 71.96 -19.58 -1.56
CA ARG A 668 72.57 -18.60 -0.60
C ARG A 668 71.59 -17.47 -0.16
N LYS A 669 71.61 -17.10 1.14
CA LYS A 669 71.21 -15.80 1.79
C LYS A 669 70.00 -15.02 1.22
N LYS A 670 68.80 -14.92 1.84
CA LYS A 670 68.41 -14.39 3.19
C LYS A 670 68.82 -12.95 3.53
N LYS A 671 67.82 -12.07 3.72
CA LYS A 671 67.73 -10.99 4.73
C LYS A 671 66.36 -11.11 5.44
N HIS A 672 66.26 -10.76 6.72
CA HIS A 672 65.04 -10.89 7.52
C HIS A 672 64.21 -9.60 7.55
N HIS A 673 62.88 -9.71 7.60
CA HIS A 673 61.98 -8.69 8.15
C HIS A 673 61.08 -9.32 9.23
N LYS A 674 60.76 -8.55 10.27
CA LYS A 674 59.91 -8.99 11.40
C LYS A 674 58.47 -9.23 10.94
N LYS A 675 57.85 -10.33 11.38
CA LYS A 675 56.38 -10.45 11.41
C LYS A 675 55.82 -9.34 12.32
N LYS A 676 55.04 -8.40 11.76
CA LYS A 676 53.99 -7.67 12.51
C LYS A 676 52.65 -8.40 12.24
N GLY A 677 51.77 -8.43 13.23
CA GLY A 677 50.60 -9.31 13.20
C GLY A 677 49.49 -8.86 12.24
N LYS A 678 48.96 -9.80 11.43
CA LYS A 678 47.65 -9.64 10.79
C LYS A 678 46.55 -9.72 11.85
N LYS A 679 46.16 -8.59 12.43
CA LYS A 679 44.96 -8.49 13.30
C LYS A 679 43.77 -7.75 12.67
N GLY A 680 43.98 -6.91 11.65
CA GLY A 680 42.91 -6.15 10.96
C GLY A 680 42.17 -6.91 9.85
N GLY A 681 42.01 -8.23 9.97
CA GLY A 681 41.41 -9.09 8.94
C GLY A 681 40.21 -9.91 9.42
N LYS A 682 39.59 -9.52 10.54
CA LYS A 682 38.43 -10.24 11.12
C LYS A 682 37.12 -9.46 11.08
N ASP A 683 37.16 -8.13 11.05
CA ASP A 683 35.95 -7.32 11.20
C ASP A 683 35.34 -6.92 9.84
N ARG A 684 36.15 -6.68 8.81
CA ARG A 684 35.71 -6.48 7.40
C ARG A 684 34.89 -7.64 6.80
N ASP A 685 34.87 -8.81 7.44
CA ASP A 685 34.15 -10.00 6.97
C ASP A 685 32.82 -10.22 7.74
N ARG A 686 32.48 -9.33 8.70
CA ARG A 686 31.30 -9.46 9.58
C ARG A 686 30.07 -8.81 8.96
N ASP A 687 30.14 -7.53 8.63
CA ASP A 687 28.98 -6.74 8.17
C ASP A 687 28.74 -6.79 6.65
N ALA A 688 29.51 -7.60 5.92
CA ALA A 688 29.39 -7.75 4.46
C ALA A 688 27.98 -8.15 3.95
N LEU A 689 27.15 -8.83 4.76
CA LEU A 689 25.75 -9.11 4.42
C LEU A 689 24.83 -7.89 4.67
N TRP A 690 25.11 -7.09 5.70
CA TRP A 690 24.43 -5.83 5.97
C TRP A 690 24.73 -4.80 4.88
N HIS A 691 26.01 -4.59 4.55
CA HIS A 691 26.41 -3.72 3.43
C HIS A 691 25.85 -4.19 2.09
N THR A 692 25.70 -5.51 1.86
CA THR A 692 24.98 -6.03 0.68
C THR A 692 23.49 -5.63 0.69
N PHE A 693 22.83 -5.70 1.85
CA PHE A 693 21.43 -5.31 2.00
C PHE A 693 21.24 -3.80 1.79
N VAL A 694 22.05 -2.97 2.45
CA VAL A 694 22.03 -1.51 2.29
C VAL A 694 22.26 -1.11 0.83
N LYS A 695 23.27 -1.68 0.15
CA LYS A 695 23.53 -1.35 -1.25
C LYS A 695 22.35 -1.69 -2.17
N ARG A 696 21.67 -2.82 -1.95
CA ARG A 696 20.44 -3.18 -2.70
C ARG A 696 19.27 -2.25 -2.38
N ALA A 697 19.13 -1.82 -1.12
CA ALA A 697 18.11 -0.86 -0.74
C ALA A 697 18.18 0.44 -1.57
N PHE A 698 19.39 0.90 -1.86
CA PHE A 698 19.66 2.06 -2.73
C PHE A 698 20.02 1.69 -4.18
N VAL A 699 19.58 0.51 -4.67
CA VAL A 699 19.80 0.05 -6.07
C VAL A 699 21.25 0.21 -6.54
N MET A 700 22.19 -0.21 -5.71
CA MET A 700 23.65 -0.17 -5.94
C MET A 700 24.27 1.23 -6.15
N THR A 701 23.55 2.34 -5.93
CA THR A 701 24.11 3.70 -6.09
C THR A 701 25.09 4.10 -4.97
N LYS A 702 25.01 3.44 -3.80
CA LYS A 702 25.88 3.72 -2.65
C LYS A 702 27.23 2.99 -2.74
N THR A 703 28.31 3.73 -2.51
CA THR A 703 29.71 3.26 -2.59
C THR A 703 30.09 2.38 -1.39
N ASP A 704 31.35 1.90 -1.30
CA ASP A 704 31.86 1.28 -0.06
C ASP A 704 32.17 2.31 1.04
N GLU A 705 32.30 3.60 0.70
CA GLU A 705 32.59 4.68 1.66
C GLU A 705 31.30 5.18 2.33
N ASP A 706 30.19 5.26 1.58
CA ASP A 706 28.84 5.52 2.09
C ASP A 706 28.36 4.50 3.15
N MET A 707 29.03 3.36 3.33
CA MET A 707 28.63 2.33 4.29
C MET A 707 28.92 2.72 5.74
N GLU A 708 29.83 3.67 5.99
CA GLU A 708 30.18 4.11 7.35
C GLU A 708 29.00 4.82 8.06
N ASP A 709 28.08 5.41 7.30
CA ASP A 709 26.83 6.02 7.81
C ASP A 709 25.81 4.97 8.33
N PHE A 710 25.97 3.69 7.96
CA PHE A 710 25.05 2.60 8.28
C PHE A 710 25.59 1.61 9.33
N ASP A 711 26.82 1.80 9.80
CA ASP A 711 27.43 0.92 10.82
C ASP A 711 27.18 1.49 12.23
N PRO A 712 26.53 0.74 13.16
CA PRO A 712 25.98 1.25 14.43
C PRO A 712 27.04 1.60 15.51
N TYR A 713 28.28 1.88 15.10
CA TYR A 713 29.41 2.21 15.96
C TYR A 713 30.05 3.58 15.65
N THR A 714 29.63 4.27 14.58
CA THR A 714 30.13 5.61 14.23
C THR A 714 29.54 6.72 15.11
N TYR A 715 28.34 6.53 15.67
CA TYR A 715 27.67 7.51 16.54
C TYR A 715 28.19 7.53 18.01
N GLN A 716 29.51 7.64 18.18
CA GLN A 716 30.14 8.08 19.44
C GLN A 716 30.97 9.35 19.20
N GLY A 717 30.52 10.46 19.79
CA GLY A 717 30.96 11.81 19.44
C GLY A 717 32.47 12.08 19.55
N ASP A 718 32.92 13.01 18.70
CA ASP A 718 34.32 13.36 18.47
C ASP A 718 35.17 13.53 19.74
N THR A 719 36.10 12.61 19.93
CA THR A 719 37.29 12.81 20.78
C THR A 719 38.52 12.31 20.03
N PRO A 720 39.31 13.22 19.40
CA PRO A 720 40.46 12.82 18.58
C PRO A 720 41.50 12.00 19.34
N ARG A 721 41.62 10.71 19.01
CA ARG A 721 42.58 9.80 19.65
C ARG A 721 43.99 10.07 19.12
N PRO A 722 44.96 10.47 19.96
CA PRO A 722 46.25 11.00 19.48
C PRO A 722 47.16 9.92 18.87
N LEU A 723 47.89 10.30 17.82
CA LEU A 723 48.95 9.49 17.22
C LEU A 723 50.19 9.40 18.15
N PRO A 724 50.92 8.27 18.13
CA PRO A 724 52.08 8.08 19.01
C PRO A 724 53.29 8.93 18.58
N PRO A 725 53.96 9.64 19.51
CA PRO A 725 55.06 10.53 19.17
C PRO A 725 56.39 9.80 18.91
N THR A 726 57.11 10.24 17.89
CA THR A 726 58.56 9.98 17.73
C THR A 726 59.38 11.06 18.45
N PRO A 727 60.56 10.74 19.02
CA PRO A 727 61.23 11.63 19.96
C PRO A 727 62.06 12.75 19.31
N SER A 728 61.71 14.02 19.56
CA SER A 728 62.60 15.17 19.33
C SER A 728 62.36 16.36 20.28
N THR A 729 63.42 16.75 20.98
CA THR A 729 63.61 17.95 21.82
C THR A 729 62.73 18.16 23.09
N PRO A 730 63.33 18.37 24.28
CA PRO A 730 62.61 18.56 25.56
C PRO A 730 62.02 19.98 25.77
N ILE A 731 62.11 20.86 24.77
CA ILE A 731 61.43 22.16 24.79
C ILE A 731 59.92 21.97 24.55
N LEU A 732 59.52 20.98 23.76
CA LEU A 732 58.11 20.71 23.44
C LEU A 732 57.30 20.13 24.61
N SER A 733 57.97 19.62 25.66
CA SER A 733 57.34 18.99 26.82
C SER A 733 56.93 19.94 27.95
N ASN A 734 57.14 21.26 27.82
CA ASN A 734 56.67 22.25 28.80
C ASN A 734 55.60 23.16 28.17
N PRO A 735 54.29 22.89 28.39
CA PRO A 735 53.21 23.60 27.70
C PRO A 735 53.14 25.09 28.07
N THR A 736 53.53 25.47 29.30
CA THR A 736 53.57 26.86 29.75
C THR A 736 54.64 27.66 29.00
N LEU A 737 55.82 27.04 28.80
CA LEU A 737 56.94 27.63 28.06
C LEU A 737 56.63 27.69 26.55
N LEU A 738 55.95 26.67 26.03
CA LEU A 738 55.49 26.61 24.63
C LEU A 738 54.41 27.65 24.33
N SER A 739 53.46 27.85 25.26
CA SER A 739 52.44 28.91 25.18
C SER A 739 53.07 30.32 25.25
N ALA A 740 54.07 30.53 26.11
CA ALA A 740 54.82 31.79 26.17
C ALA A 740 55.61 32.07 24.87
N LEU A 741 56.22 31.05 24.27
CA LEU A 741 56.95 31.18 23.00
C LEU A 741 56.00 31.40 21.80
N ALA A 742 54.83 30.76 21.80
CA ALA A 742 53.81 30.97 20.77
C ALA A 742 53.20 32.38 20.86
N SER A 743 52.75 32.79 22.05
CA SER A 743 52.07 34.08 22.28
C SER A 743 52.96 35.31 22.09
N THR A 744 54.28 35.15 22.13
CA THR A 744 55.24 36.23 21.81
C THR A 744 55.56 36.34 20.31
N HIS A 745 55.14 35.39 19.46
CA HIS A 745 55.36 35.47 18.02
C HIS A 745 54.23 36.23 17.30
N PRO A 746 54.52 37.16 16.36
CA PRO A 746 53.48 37.98 15.71
C PRO A 746 52.37 37.17 15.01
N SER A 747 52.70 35.97 14.51
CA SER A 747 51.70 35.10 13.86
C SER A 747 50.60 34.62 14.81
N HIS A 748 50.84 34.56 16.12
CA HIS A 748 49.81 34.17 17.10
C HIS A 748 48.72 35.24 17.22
N ALA A 749 49.12 36.50 17.27
CA ALA A 749 48.18 37.63 17.22
C ALA A 749 47.40 37.64 15.89
N GLN A 750 48.08 37.37 14.76
CA GLN A 750 47.42 37.25 13.45
C GLN A 750 46.46 36.05 13.36
N SER A 751 46.80 34.89 13.93
CA SER A 751 45.92 33.71 13.92
C SER A 751 44.70 33.84 14.83
N LEU A 752 44.79 34.65 15.88
CA LEU A 752 43.66 34.94 16.76
C LEU A 752 42.64 35.89 16.12
N GLN A 753 43.03 36.77 15.19
CA GLN A 753 42.09 37.71 14.57
C GLN A 753 40.95 37.00 13.81
N PRO A 754 41.19 36.04 12.90
CA PRO A 754 40.12 35.24 12.29
C PRO A 754 39.25 34.49 13.30
N LEU A 755 39.85 33.96 14.37
CA LEU A 755 39.10 33.23 15.41
C LEU A 755 38.17 34.14 16.20
N ILE A 756 38.63 35.35 16.55
CA ILE A 756 37.83 36.36 17.25
C ILE A 756 36.72 36.87 16.32
N THR A 757 37.01 37.13 15.04
CA THR A 757 35.99 37.50 14.05
C THR A 757 34.94 36.41 13.88
N ALA A 758 35.34 35.13 13.80
CA ALA A 758 34.42 34.00 13.72
C ALA A 758 33.55 33.87 14.98
N LEU A 759 34.11 34.13 16.16
CA LEU A 759 33.37 34.12 17.42
C LEU A 759 32.33 35.26 17.49
N ASP A 760 32.70 36.46 17.06
CA ASP A 760 31.83 37.65 17.05
C ASP A 760 30.71 37.54 16.00
N THR A 761 31.00 36.99 14.81
CA THR A 761 29.97 36.65 13.83
C THR A 761 29.03 35.56 14.34
N ASN A 762 29.53 34.54 15.02
CA ASN A 762 28.68 33.51 15.64
C ASN A 762 27.79 34.08 16.75
N LEU A 763 28.31 35.00 17.58
CA LEU A 763 27.53 35.70 18.61
C LEU A 763 26.43 36.60 17.98
N THR A 764 26.76 37.27 16.87
CA THR A 764 25.81 38.08 16.09
C THR A 764 24.73 37.22 15.42
N LEU A 765 25.08 36.04 14.91
CA LEU A 765 24.12 35.08 14.36
C LEU A 765 23.22 34.48 15.47
N ALA A 766 23.78 34.11 16.62
CA ALA A 766 23.02 33.57 17.74
C ALA A 766 22.01 34.59 18.30
N THR A 767 22.40 35.85 18.45
CA THR A 767 21.49 36.93 18.88
C THR A 767 20.42 37.26 17.83
N ARG A 768 20.74 37.16 16.54
CA ARG A 768 19.75 37.28 15.45
C ARG A 768 18.78 36.10 15.41
N LEU A 769 19.24 34.88 15.67
CA LEU A 769 18.37 33.70 15.79
C LEU A 769 17.40 33.85 16.98
N LEU A 770 17.87 34.35 18.12
CA LEU A 770 17.02 34.59 19.29
C LEU A 770 15.91 35.62 19.01
N SER A 771 16.22 36.69 18.25
CA SER A 771 15.21 37.68 17.87
C SER A 771 14.22 37.15 16.83
N LEU A 772 14.68 36.34 15.86
CA LEU A 772 13.82 35.64 14.90
C LEU A 772 12.91 34.61 15.57
N GLN A 773 13.42 33.85 16.55
CA GLN A 773 12.62 32.93 17.37
C GLN A 773 11.48 33.66 18.08
N THR A 774 11.79 34.80 18.72
CA THR A 774 10.81 35.64 19.43
C THR A 774 9.76 36.26 18.48
N HIS A 775 10.19 36.60 17.25
CA HIS A 775 9.29 37.07 16.20
C HIS A 775 8.35 35.95 15.71
N LEU A 776 8.88 34.74 15.49
CA LEU A 776 8.13 33.57 15.06
C LEU A 776 7.12 33.07 16.10
N THR A 777 7.45 33.09 17.40
CA THR A 777 6.47 32.79 18.46
C THR A 777 5.33 33.82 18.46
N THR A 778 5.66 35.11 18.33
CA THR A 778 4.65 36.18 18.25
C THR A 778 3.71 36.02 17.05
N LEU A 779 4.25 35.65 15.87
CA LEU A 779 3.46 35.35 14.67
C LEU A 779 2.61 34.08 14.81
N ARG A 780 3.13 33.03 15.47
CA ARG A 780 2.35 31.81 15.77
C ARG A 780 1.19 32.11 16.70
N ASP A 781 1.41 32.86 17.78
CA ASP A 781 0.36 33.27 18.72
C ASP A 781 -0.75 34.09 18.04
N GLN A 782 -0.37 35.06 17.19
CA GLN A 782 -1.32 35.84 16.39
C GLN A 782 -2.11 34.97 15.40
N THR A 783 -1.43 34.05 14.71
CA THR A 783 -2.07 33.13 13.75
C THR A 783 -3.03 32.17 14.44
N GLN A 784 -2.66 31.65 15.62
CA GLN A 784 -3.52 30.81 16.45
C GLN A 784 -4.76 31.57 16.94
N GLN A 785 -4.62 32.83 17.34
CA GLN A 785 -5.76 33.68 17.70
C GLN A 785 -6.69 33.93 16.51
N LEU A 786 -6.16 34.20 15.33
CA LEU A 786 -6.95 34.36 14.10
C LEU A 786 -7.66 33.06 13.70
N LEU A 787 -7.02 31.90 13.85
CA LEU A 787 -7.64 30.59 13.59
C LEU A 787 -8.78 30.29 14.56
N LEU A 788 -8.64 30.63 15.85
CA LEU A 788 -9.69 30.51 16.87
C LEU A 788 -10.87 31.47 16.57
N GLN A 789 -10.60 32.67 16.07
CA GLN A 789 -11.64 33.59 15.60
C GLN A 789 -12.36 33.05 14.34
N HIS A 790 -11.62 32.53 13.36
CA HIS A 790 -12.19 31.99 12.12
C HIS A 790 -13.05 30.74 12.36
N THR A 791 -12.60 29.80 13.18
CA THR A 791 -13.39 28.61 13.58
C THR A 791 -14.64 29.00 14.37
N THR A 792 -14.54 30.01 15.24
CA THR A 792 -15.71 30.60 15.93
C THR A 792 -16.69 31.23 14.92
N LEU A 793 -16.21 31.96 13.92
CA LEU A 793 -17.05 32.58 12.89
C LEU A 793 -17.72 31.52 12.00
N SER A 794 -16.99 30.47 11.61
CA SER A 794 -17.47 29.34 10.82
C SER A 794 -18.57 28.56 11.54
N THR A 795 -18.40 28.26 12.83
CA THR A 795 -19.45 27.61 13.63
C THR A 795 -20.68 28.51 13.85
N GLN A 796 -20.51 29.83 13.98
CA GLN A 796 -21.63 30.78 13.96
C GLN A 796 -22.35 30.81 12.61
N TRP A 797 -21.63 30.74 11.49
CA TRP A 797 -22.23 30.71 10.16
C TRP A 797 -23.00 29.40 9.92
N ARG A 798 -22.41 28.24 10.20
CA ARG A 798 -23.12 26.93 10.14
C ARG A 798 -24.41 26.94 10.99
N ARG A 799 -24.39 27.57 12.18
CA ARG A 799 -25.59 27.76 13.03
C ARG A 799 -26.63 28.73 12.45
N LYS A 800 -26.23 29.72 11.64
CA LYS A 800 -27.16 30.60 10.91
C LYS A 800 -27.74 29.89 9.69
N GLN A 801 -26.91 29.19 8.93
CA GLN A 801 -27.32 28.39 7.77
C GLN A 801 -28.36 27.33 8.19
N ALA A 802 -28.09 26.52 9.21
CA ALA A 802 -29.06 25.53 9.69
C ALA A 802 -30.41 26.14 10.13
N LYS A 803 -30.43 27.37 10.65
CA LYS A 803 -31.68 28.10 10.95
C LYS A 803 -32.40 28.58 9.70
N MET A 804 -31.67 29.01 8.68
CA MET A 804 -32.20 29.36 7.37
C MET A 804 -32.80 28.12 6.69
N ASP A 805 -32.08 26.99 6.70
CA ASP A 805 -32.52 25.74 6.08
C ASP A 805 -33.81 25.21 6.75
N VAL A 806 -33.92 25.28 8.08
CA VAL A 806 -35.15 24.96 8.82
C VAL A 806 -36.29 25.93 8.49
N ALA A 807 -36.02 27.24 8.34
CA ALA A 807 -37.03 28.22 7.94
C ALA A 807 -37.50 28.05 6.48
N LEU A 808 -36.63 27.55 5.60
CA LEU A 808 -36.92 27.24 4.20
C LEU A 808 -37.49 25.83 3.98
N GLN A 809 -37.34 24.90 4.94
CA GLN A 809 -37.85 23.53 4.84
C GLN A 809 -39.34 23.44 4.40
N PRO A 810 -40.28 24.27 4.90
CA PRO A 810 -41.68 24.23 4.46
C PRO A 810 -41.90 24.68 3.01
N TRP A 811 -40.90 25.34 2.42
CA TRP A 811 -40.84 25.80 1.03
C TRP A 811 -39.86 24.99 0.18
N SER A 812 -39.28 23.92 0.72
CA SER A 812 -38.47 22.99 -0.07
C SER A 812 -39.30 22.35 -1.19
N PRO A 813 -38.72 22.00 -2.36
CA PRO A 813 -39.45 21.36 -3.45
C PRO A 813 -40.24 20.11 -3.00
N LYS A 814 -39.67 19.31 -2.09
CA LYS A 814 -40.33 18.13 -1.51
C LYS A 814 -41.55 18.49 -0.64
N ALA A 815 -41.46 19.56 0.16
CA ALA A 815 -42.60 20.03 0.97
C ALA A 815 -43.70 20.68 0.13
N MET A 816 -43.33 21.45 -0.90
CA MET A 816 -44.29 22.02 -1.85
C MET A 816 -45.01 20.94 -2.66
N TYR A 817 -44.29 19.92 -3.13
CA TYR A 817 -44.88 18.76 -3.81
C TYR A 817 -45.83 17.97 -2.90
N ALA A 818 -45.45 17.71 -1.65
CA ALA A 818 -46.32 17.04 -0.67
C ALA A 818 -47.62 17.83 -0.40
N ARG A 819 -47.53 19.17 -0.31
CA ARG A 819 -48.71 20.04 -0.21
C ARG A 819 -49.60 19.99 -1.46
N LEU A 820 -49.01 19.92 -2.65
CA LEU A 820 -49.75 19.77 -3.90
C LEU A 820 -50.50 18.43 -3.96
N LEU A 821 -49.89 17.33 -3.50
CA LEU A 821 -50.55 16.03 -3.38
C LEU A 821 -51.71 16.06 -2.36
N SER A 822 -51.50 16.65 -1.18
CA SER A 822 -52.56 16.85 -0.17
C SER A 822 -53.73 17.62 -0.77
N GLY A 823 -53.45 18.75 -1.44
CA GLY A 823 -54.47 19.55 -2.11
C GLY A 823 -55.18 18.84 -3.26
N ILE A 824 -54.59 17.84 -3.91
CA ILE A 824 -55.30 17.00 -4.88
C ILE A 824 -56.29 16.09 -4.14
N ALA A 825 -55.83 15.35 -3.12
CA ALA A 825 -56.67 14.44 -2.34
C ALA A 825 -57.83 15.16 -1.61
N GLU A 826 -57.57 16.33 -1.03
CA GLU A 826 -58.59 17.21 -0.43
C GLU A 826 -59.65 17.63 -1.45
N GLN A 827 -59.24 17.99 -2.68
CA GLN A 827 -60.18 18.42 -3.72
C GLN A 827 -61.01 17.25 -4.26
N GLU A 828 -60.42 16.05 -4.37
CA GLU A 828 -61.14 14.81 -4.71
C GLU A 828 -62.16 14.44 -3.64
N ALA A 829 -61.81 14.55 -2.35
CA ALA A 829 -62.74 14.33 -1.24
C ALA A 829 -63.89 15.36 -1.23
N ILE A 830 -63.60 16.64 -1.49
CA ILE A 830 -64.63 17.69 -1.59
C ILE A 830 -65.60 17.41 -2.76
N ILE A 831 -65.10 16.96 -3.92
CA ILE A 831 -65.98 16.64 -5.06
C ILE A 831 -66.88 15.45 -4.71
N ARG A 832 -66.34 14.36 -4.15
CA ARG A 832 -67.14 13.21 -3.72
C ARG A 832 -68.21 13.59 -2.70
N ALA A 833 -67.87 14.39 -1.69
CA ALA A 833 -68.85 14.86 -0.70
C ALA A 833 -69.97 15.71 -1.33
N VAL A 834 -69.70 16.47 -2.40
CA VAL A 834 -70.72 17.23 -3.15
C VAL A 834 -71.54 16.32 -4.07
N GLU A 835 -70.96 15.23 -4.60
CA GLU A 835 -71.69 14.19 -5.36
C GLU A 835 -72.61 13.37 -4.43
N GLU A 836 -72.08 12.90 -3.30
CA GLU A 836 -72.78 12.10 -2.28
C GLU A 836 -73.94 12.88 -1.63
N SER A 837 -73.71 14.13 -1.21
CA SER A 837 -74.77 14.95 -0.58
C SER A 837 -75.95 15.28 -1.50
N PHE A 838 -75.76 15.24 -2.83
CA PHE A 838 -76.86 15.38 -3.81
C PHE A 838 -77.64 14.07 -4.03
N LEU A 839 -77.06 12.92 -3.69
CA LEU A 839 -77.72 11.62 -3.73
C LEU A 839 -78.48 11.32 -2.42
N GLU A 840 -77.97 11.75 -1.27
CA GLU A 840 -78.59 11.51 0.04
C GLU A 840 -79.86 12.34 0.29
N ASP A 841 -79.93 13.58 -0.22
CA ASP A 841 -81.07 14.49 0.01
C ASP A 841 -82.39 14.00 -0.64
N GLY A 842 -82.31 13.04 -1.57
CA GLY A 842 -83.46 12.33 -2.13
C GLY A 842 -84.07 11.23 -1.23
N GLY A 843 -83.51 10.98 -0.05
CA GLY A 843 -83.76 9.76 0.74
C GLY A 843 -84.46 9.92 2.10
N GLY A 844 -85.07 11.07 2.41
CA GLY A 844 -85.25 11.51 3.81
C GLY A 844 -86.62 11.98 4.33
N GLY A 845 -87.78 11.56 3.80
CA GLY A 845 -89.06 11.97 4.45
C GLY A 845 -90.37 11.44 3.87
N HIS A 846 -91.31 11.03 4.74
CA HIS A 846 -92.69 10.71 4.35
C HIS A 846 -93.48 11.98 4.02
N HIS A 847 -93.79 12.19 2.74
CA HIS A 847 -95.17 12.33 2.24
C HIS A 847 -95.19 12.24 0.70
N GLY A 848 -96.36 11.95 0.11
CA GLY A 848 -96.45 11.53 -1.29
C GLY A 848 -96.16 12.62 -2.32
N GLY A 849 -94.99 12.54 -2.96
CA GLY A 849 -94.60 13.34 -4.12
C GLY A 849 -93.12 13.11 -4.42
N ALA A 850 -92.75 12.92 -5.70
CA ALA A 850 -91.35 12.84 -6.07
C ALA A 850 -90.72 14.24 -5.99
N ALA A 851 -90.02 14.51 -4.90
CA ALA A 851 -89.25 15.74 -4.70
C ALA A 851 -88.00 15.72 -5.61
N MET A 852 -88.22 15.92 -6.91
CA MET A 852 -87.13 16.23 -7.84
C MET A 852 -86.51 17.56 -7.41
N ALA A 853 -85.20 17.57 -7.15
CA ALA A 853 -84.45 18.77 -6.84
C ALA A 853 -84.77 19.87 -7.87
N GLY A 854 -85.04 21.09 -7.39
CA GLY A 854 -85.48 22.18 -8.25
C GLY A 854 -84.43 22.52 -9.30
N GLU A 855 -84.86 23.03 -10.47
CA GLU A 855 -83.95 23.42 -11.56
C GLU A 855 -82.80 24.33 -11.09
N ARG A 856 -83.09 25.19 -10.09
CA ARG A 856 -82.09 26.04 -9.42
C ARG A 856 -81.09 25.26 -8.56
N GLU A 857 -81.54 24.26 -7.81
CA GLU A 857 -80.70 23.44 -6.92
C GLU A 857 -79.80 22.51 -7.73
N VAL A 858 -80.36 21.88 -8.77
CA VAL A 858 -79.61 21.15 -9.78
C VAL A 858 -78.59 22.06 -10.48
N GLY A 859 -79.00 23.28 -10.85
CA GLY A 859 -78.12 24.29 -11.44
C GLY A 859 -76.95 24.70 -10.53
N ASP A 860 -77.21 24.97 -9.26
CA ASP A 860 -76.18 25.30 -8.27
C ASP A 860 -75.28 24.11 -7.91
N TRP A 861 -75.80 22.87 -7.92
CA TRP A 861 -75.00 21.65 -7.77
C TRP A 861 -74.08 21.41 -8.96
N ILE A 862 -74.61 21.42 -10.19
CA ILE A 862 -73.83 21.33 -11.44
C ILE A 862 -72.74 22.40 -11.47
N ARG A 863 -73.04 23.61 -10.99
CA ARG A 863 -72.07 24.70 -10.89
C ARG A 863 -70.96 24.39 -9.90
N ARG A 864 -71.27 23.96 -8.67
CA ARG A 864 -70.25 23.57 -7.65
C ARG A 864 -69.37 22.41 -8.13
N ILE A 865 -69.95 21.39 -8.76
CA ILE A 865 -69.20 20.27 -9.35
C ILE A 865 -68.24 20.79 -10.43
N ARG A 866 -68.73 21.57 -11.40
CA ARG A 866 -67.88 22.14 -12.47
C ARG A 866 -66.76 23.03 -11.94
N GLU A 867 -67.05 23.87 -10.95
CA GLU A 867 -66.05 24.70 -10.26
C GLU A 867 -64.99 23.83 -9.55
N GLY A 868 -65.42 22.80 -8.81
CA GLY A 868 -64.55 21.84 -8.12
C GLY A 868 -63.67 21.01 -9.07
N THR A 869 -64.25 20.39 -10.10
CA THR A 869 -63.52 19.61 -11.11
C THR A 869 -62.50 20.47 -11.86
N ALA A 870 -62.83 21.72 -12.20
CA ALA A 870 -61.90 22.64 -12.84
C ALA A 870 -60.71 23.02 -11.94
N VAL A 871 -60.89 23.05 -10.61
CA VAL A 871 -59.79 23.22 -9.64
C VAL A 871 -58.97 21.93 -9.51
N LEU A 872 -59.62 20.76 -9.49
CA LEU A 872 -58.94 19.46 -9.43
C LEU A 872 -58.03 19.23 -10.64
N GLU A 873 -58.54 19.40 -11.86
CA GLU A 873 -57.76 19.20 -13.08
C GLU A 873 -56.61 20.21 -13.19
N ARG A 874 -56.79 21.45 -12.72
CA ARG A 874 -55.67 22.42 -12.64
C ARG A 874 -54.59 21.96 -11.65
N ARG A 875 -54.96 21.36 -10.51
CA ARG A 875 -53.99 20.78 -9.54
C ARG A 875 -53.28 19.56 -10.13
N ARG A 876 -54.00 18.70 -10.86
CA ARG A 876 -53.45 17.54 -11.60
C ARG A 876 -52.49 17.95 -12.71
N GLU A 877 -52.83 18.96 -13.53
CA GLU A 877 -51.91 19.51 -14.55
C GLU A 877 -50.67 20.12 -13.88
N SER A 878 -50.83 20.85 -12.78
CA SER A 878 -49.71 21.42 -12.03
C SER A 878 -48.78 20.34 -11.49
N ARG A 879 -49.32 19.19 -11.07
CA ARG A 879 -48.53 18.01 -10.67
C ARG A 879 -47.82 17.39 -11.87
N ALA A 880 -48.51 17.12 -12.98
CA ALA A 880 -47.88 16.54 -14.17
C ALA A 880 -46.71 17.40 -14.66
N ARG A 881 -46.88 18.73 -14.68
CA ARG A 881 -45.82 19.68 -15.00
C ARG A 881 -44.66 19.67 -14.01
N TRP A 882 -44.90 19.32 -12.74
CA TRP A 882 -43.84 19.15 -11.73
C TRP A 882 -43.10 17.83 -11.94
N ASP A 883 -43.84 16.73 -12.17
CA ASP A 883 -43.30 15.39 -12.45
C ASP A 883 -42.46 15.39 -13.75
N GLU A 884 -42.85 16.19 -14.75
CA GLU A 884 -42.11 16.43 -16.00
C GLU A 884 -41.00 17.50 -15.91
N GLY A 885 -40.77 18.10 -14.74
CA GLY A 885 -39.74 19.15 -14.56
C GLY A 885 -40.02 20.48 -15.28
N ARG A 886 -41.26 20.71 -15.75
CA ARG A 886 -41.72 21.93 -16.45
C ARG A 886 -42.17 23.06 -15.51
N VAL A 887 -41.89 22.97 -14.21
CA VAL A 887 -42.11 24.05 -13.24
C VAL A 887 -40.87 24.96 -13.21
N GLY A 888 -40.95 26.08 -13.92
CA GLY A 888 -39.86 27.04 -14.02
C GLY A 888 -39.72 27.91 -12.76
N GLY A 889 -38.54 27.83 -12.12
CA GLY A 889 -38.18 28.57 -10.91
C GLY A 889 -37.57 27.64 -9.86
N TRP A 890 -36.48 28.06 -9.22
CA TRP A 890 -35.66 27.24 -8.31
C TRP A 890 -34.90 26.08 -8.99
N ARG A 891 -34.26 26.39 -10.12
CA ARG A 891 -32.85 26.01 -10.34
C ARG A 891 -31.99 27.20 -9.94
#